data_AF-V4P8L1-F1
#
_entry.id   AF-V4P8L1-F1
#
_cell.length_a   1.000
_cell.length_b   1.000
_cell.length_c   1.000
_cell.angle_alpha   90.00
_cell.angle_beta   90.00
_cell.angle_gamma   90.00
#
_symmetry.space_group_name_H-M   'P 1'
#
loop_
_entity.id
_entity.type
_entity.pdbx_description
1 polymer ?
#
loop_
_entity_poly.entity_id
_entity_poly.type
_entity_poly.pdbx_seq_one_letter_code
_entity_poly.pdbx_strand_id
1 'polypeptide(L)'
;MNWQISAEGYTMTSFAITCCYLEQHDEIYKIFSEIGIQLLEDGIELIVVGNWTEPPDYPGFHAVVLPFLLSEQGRDYYNFYAASKLPMSIDADAEFAAIDQQWGPSAQGLEFNYFLQRAVAFWQTIFEILSPVAVLPWGVTAPVSRVMLRMAQIRQIPAYIIERGYLEDTVMLSASGQTALSPSTYAPDLVLKAKDLAYPKKDWERIKTYYSIKESDRYQQNNILISEDRLHQFANLNGPVFLYIGSNDRGSGLSFHHHALGEKNSPAFESSKEALEEVCVCLKRVYPDCTLIYKPHPATKFEIEADDLTIINASDVKLTQLIDYADVVINLSSGSQFHTILQEKPLVTLANSFLTGRSVAYEVHTLDDIETQLSLAVTRTGLEERLARGRALMVQLYDRYLYGTKPTTPTRLFTSDITEVIKRYKNYVPKKDQKFVNNIDEFRAFLDGSYSKNSWKYREDYLNSIIQIGHEERDELRRTNQNLREEADRLFEEQKQYAVQKATLSEEIEVLKRSLAESDGEHDARIQDLHTQRSTLESQLVLLNETLAAENDLAAERIRQADQNVAVAQAESAKLAADIEDLARQKAAEKEKLADEIDQLTKQHTGELAKLAEEIGELTKQHIVEITTLKQGFHDTLAEVNGRLMQTLEKYKELEQHAKNTDHILDMYRLGSPTQYAIWGTLRSKRP
;
A
#
# COMPACT_ATOMS: atom_id res chain seq x y z
N MET A 1 -25.38 -12.24 -9.68
CA MET A 1 -26.70 -11.58 -9.57
C MET A 1 -26.82 -10.59 -10.73
N ASN A 2 -27.81 -10.74 -11.61
CA ASN A 2 -28.06 -9.80 -12.71
C ASN A 2 -29.06 -8.74 -12.24
N TRP A 3 -28.61 -7.51 -12.04
CA TRP A 3 -29.47 -6.37 -11.72
C TRP A 3 -29.90 -5.67 -13.01
N GLN A 4 -31.20 -5.69 -13.33
CA GLN A 4 -31.79 -4.85 -14.36
C GLN A 4 -32.03 -3.45 -13.77
N ILE A 5 -31.25 -2.46 -14.22
CA ILE A 5 -31.44 -1.06 -13.88
C ILE A 5 -32.47 -0.45 -14.83
N SER A 6 -33.61 -0.01 -14.31
CA SER A 6 -34.65 0.68 -15.10
C SER A 6 -34.23 2.12 -15.41
N ALA A 7 -34.28 2.51 -16.68
CA ALA A 7 -33.77 3.77 -17.22
C ALA A 7 -34.59 5.04 -16.87
N GLU A 8 -35.47 5.01 -15.87
CA GLU A 8 -36.31 6.16 -15.52
C GLU A 8 -35.81 6.84 -14.24
N GLY A 9 -35.02 7.91 -14.42
CA GLY A 9 -34.59 8.82 -13.35
C GLY A 9 -33.21 8.53 -12.77
N TYR A 10 -32.13 8.94 -13.47
CA TYR A 10 -30.77 8.90 -12.93
C TYR A 10 -30.64 9.90 -11.77
N THR A 11 -30.90 9.46 -10.54
CA THR A 11 -30.31 10.10 -9.38
C THR A 11 -28.80 9.90 -9.49
N MET A 12 -28.04 11.00 -9.58
CA MET A 12 -26.58 10.94 -9.59
C MET A 12 -26.09 10.18 -8.35
N THR A 13 -25.57 8.97 -8.54
CA THR A 13 -24.96 8.20 -7.46
C THR A 13 -23.66 8.89 -7.04
N SER A 14 -23.50 9.14 -5.74
CA SER A 14 -22.23 9.60 -5.15
C SER A 14 -21.40 8.38 -4.73
N PHE A 15 -20.08 8.52 -4.67
CA PHE A 15 -19.18 7.42 -4.27
C PHE A 15 -18.38 7.77 -3.02
N ALA A 16 -18.24 6.83 -2.11
CA ALA A 16 -17.19 6.84 -1.09
C ALA A 16 -16.16 5.76 -1.44
N ILE A 17 -14.88 6.01 -1.19
CA ILE A 17 -13.81 5.04 -1.47
C ILE A 17 -12.96 4.77 -0.23
N THR A 18 -12.71 3.50 0.04
CA THR A 18 -11.81 3.01 1.09
C THR A 18 -10.81 2.04 0.48
N CYS A 19 -9.68 1.85 1.13
CA CYS A 19 -8.77 0.74 0.86
C CYS A 19 -8.58 -0.08 2.13
N CYS A 20 -8.15 -1.33 2.03
CA CYS A 20 -7.73 -2.15 3.18
C CYS A 20 -6.88 -3.32 2.68
N TYR A 21 -5.72 -3.52 3.29
CA TYR A 21 -4.75 -4.55 2.90
C TYR A 21 -4.82 -5.83 3.75
N LEU A 22 -5.84 -5.93 4.61
CA LEU A 22 -6.02 -7.10 5.46
C LEU A 22 -6.59 -8.27 4.66
N GLU A 23 -6.44 -9.47 5.22
CA GLU A 23 -6.91 -10.71 4.58
C GLU A 23 -8.43 -10.68 4.39
N GLN A 24 -8.94 -11.24 3.28
CA GLN A 24 -10.35 -11.17 2.86
C GLN A 24 -11.38 -11.64 3.91
N HIS A 25 -10.97 -12.44 4.90
CA HIS A 25 -11.81 -12.96 5.97
C HIS A 25 -11.79 -12.12 7.24
N ASP A 26 -11.06 -11.01 7.25
CA ASP A 26 -10.98 -10.14 8.40
C ASP A 26 -12.32 -9.48 8.73
N GLU A 27 -12.64 -9.35 10.02
CA GLU A 27 -13.91 -8.78 10.50
C GLU A 27 -14.14 -7.34 10.01
N ILE A 28 -13.09 -6.64 9.60
CA ILE A 28 -13.25 -5.29 9.05
C ILE A 28 -14.14 -5.24 7.80
N TYR A 29 -14.16 -6.29 6.98
CA TYR A 29 -15.00 -6.29 5.78
C TYR A 29 -16.49 -6.38 6.11
N LYS A 30 -16.86 -6.98 7.25
CA LYS A 30 -18.24 -6.91 7.77
C LYS A 30 -18.61 -5.49 8.17
N ILE A 31 -17.67 -4.74 8.72
CA ILE A 31 -17.87 -3.34 9.11
C ILE A 31 -18.01 -2.45 7.87
N PHE A 32 -17.18 -2.65 6.84
CA PHE A 32 -17.35 -1.97 5.56
C PHE A 32 -18.67 -2.33 4.89
N SER A 33 -19.10 -3.60 4.98
CA SER A 33 -20.40 -4.05 4.50
C SER A 33 -21.54 -3.30 5.19
N GLU A 34 -21.50 -3.18 6.53
CA GLU A 34 -22.51 -2.44 7.30
C GLU A 34 -22.54 -0.95 6.93
N ILE A 35 -21.37 -0.29 6.88
CA ILE A 35 -21.26 1.11 6.46
C ILE A 35 -21.81 1.28 5.03
N GLY A 36 -21.43 0.39 4.12
CA GLY A 36 -21.84 0.42 2.71
C GLY A 36 -23.34 0.25 2.51
N ILE A 37 -23.98 -0.68 3.24
CA ILE A 37 -25.45 -0.84 3.23
C ILE A 37 -26.13 0.46 3.65
N GLN A 38 -25.67 1.08 4.74
CA GLN A 38 -26.27 2.31 5.25
C GLN A 38 -25.99 3.53 4.35
N LEU A 39 -24.84 3.58 3.68
CA LEU A 39 -24.54 4.62 2.69
C LEU A 39 -25.42 4.48 1.45
N LEU A 40 -25.73 3.25 1.04
CA LEU A 40 -26.56 2.96 -0.13
C LEU A 40 -28.01 3.45 0.05
N GLU A 41 -28.54 3.38 1.27
CA GLU A 41 -29.86 3.98 1.61
C GLU A 41 -29.91 5.49 1.31
N ASP A 42 -28.75 6.15 1.36
CA ASP A 42 -28.56 7.56 1.03
C ASP A 42 -28.02 7.78 -0.39
N GLY A 43 -28.01 6.76 -1.26
CA GLY A 43 -27.54 6.89 -2.63
C GLY A 43 -26.03 7.18 -2.75
N ILE A 44 -25.25 6.74 -1.76
CA ILE A 44 -23.79 6.74 -1.80
C ILE A 44 -23.32 5.29 -1.93
N GLU A 45 -22.62 4.96 -3.01
CA GLU A 45 -22.02 3.63 -3.18
C GLU A 45 -20.61 3.60 -2.56
N LEU A 46 -20.31 2.54 -1.80
CA LEU A 46 -18.98 2.32 -1.24
C LEU A 46 -18.14 1.46 -2.18
N ILE A 47 -16.92 1.90 -2.47
CA ILE A 47 -15.89 1.12 -3.19
C ILE A 47 -14.79 0.75 -2.19
N VAL A 48 -14.50 -0.55 -2.06
CA VAL A 48 -13.44 -1.08 -1.20
C VAL A 48 -12.34 -1.65 -2.08
N VAL A 49 -11.15 -1.07 -1.99
CA VAL A 49 -9.96 -1.52 -2.70
C VAL A 49 -9.10 -2.40 -1.78
N GLY A 50 -8.62 -3.54 -2.27
CA GLY A 50 -7.72 -4.38 -1.50
C GLY A 50 -6.90 -5.34 -2.35
N ASN A 51 -5.95 -6.02 -1.73
CA ASN A 51 -4.98 -6.92 -2.36
C ASN A 51 -5.36 -8.39 -2.15
N TRP A 52 -6.60 -8.74 -2.49
CA TRP A 52 -7.09 -10.11 -2.34
C TRP A 52 -6.76 -10.96 -3.56
N THR A 53 -6.67 -12.28 -3.37
CA THR A 53 -6.66 -13.20 -4.51
C THR A 53 -8.03 -13.25 -5.18
N GLU A 54 -9.10 -13.19 -4.38
CA GLU A 54 -10.48 -13.10 -4.83
C GLU A 54 -11.20 -11.99 -4.06
N PRO A 55 -12.06 -11.18 -4.72
CA PRO A 55 -12.79 -10.13 -4.04
C PRO A 55 -13.71 -10.74 -2.97
N PRO A 56 -13.79 -10.16 -1.76
CA PRO A 56 -14.62 -10.71 -0.71
C PRO A 56 -16.11 -10.54 -1.04
N ASP A 57 -16.90 -11.58 -0.82
CA ASP A 57 -18.34 -11.62 -1.10
C ASP A 57 -19.15 -11.03 0.06
N TYR A 58 -19.05 -9.71 0.24
CA TYR A 58 -19.88 -8.97 1.20
C TYR A 58 -20.85 -8.03 0.46
N PRO A 59 -22.09 -7.90 0.95
CA PRO A 59 -23.02 -6.90 0.42
C PRO A 59 -22.59 -5.48 0.81
N GLY A 60 -23.17 -4.47 0.16
CA GLY A 60 -23.02 -3.06 0.57
C GLY A 60 -21.84 -2.33 -0.05
N PHE A 61 -20.89 -3.00 -0.69
CA PHE A 61 -19.81 -2.33 -1.40
C PHE A 61 -19.36 -3.06 -2.67
N HIS A 62 -18.67 -2.32 -3.54
CA HIS A 62 -17.97 -2.89 -4.70
C HIS A 62 -16.52 -3.18 -4.33
N ALA A 63 -16.13 -4.45 -4.41
CA ALA A 63 -14.75 -4.87 -4.19
C ALA A 63 -13.91 -4.66 -5.46
N VAL A 64 -12.75 -4.03 -5.30
CA VAL A 64 -11.76 -3.84 -6.38
C VAL A 64 -10.44 -4.44 -5.93
N VAL A 65 -9.96 -5.43 -6.67
CA VAL A 65 -8.68 -6.08 -6.41
C VAL A 65 -7.56 -5.29 -7.11
N LEU A 66 -6.58 -4.80 -6.34
CA LEU A 66 -5.36 -4.19 -6.86
C LEU A 66 -4.12 -4.76 -6.13
N PRO A 67 -2.94 -4.78 -6.77
CA PRO A 67 -1.68 -5.03 -6.08
C PRO A 67 -1.50 -4.10 -4.87
N PHE A 68 -0.86 -4.58 -3.81
CA PHE A 68 -0.68 -3.79 -2.59
C PHE A 68 0.34 -2.66 -2.78
N LEU A 69 1.42 -2.94 -3.52
CA LEU A 69 2.48 -1.99 -3.81
C LEU A 69 2.11 -1.09 -4.99
N LEU A 70 2.42 0.20 -4.89
CA LEU A 70 2.24 1.16 -5.97
C LEU A 70 3.12 0.79 -7.16
N SER A 71 4.36 0.37 -6.97
CA SER A 71 5.22 -0.04 -8.09
C SER A 71 4.65 -1.25 -8.86
N GLU A 72 3.99 -2.18 -8.18
CA GLU A 72 3.28 -3.30 -8.83
C GLU A 72 2.04 -2.82 -9.58
N GLN A 73 1.24 -1.91 -8.98
CA GLN A 73 0.12 -1.28 -9.69
C GLN A 73 0.59 -0.57 -10.95
N GLY A 74 1.66 0.21 -10.86
CA GLY A 74 2.22 0.91 -12.02
C GLY A 74 2.70 -0.02 -13.12
N ARG A 75 3.21 -1.19 -12.74
CA ARG A 75 3.59 -2.26 -13.66
C ARG A 75 2.38 -2.92 -14.31
N ASP A 76 1.34 -3.23 -13.55
CA ASP A 76 0.15 -3.92 -14.06
C ASP A 76 -0.75 -2.99 -14.89
N TYR A 77 -0.76 -1.71 -14.55
CA TYR A 77 -1.57 -0.67 -15.19
C TYR A 77 -0.74 0.30 -16.04
N TYR A 78 0.43 -0.13 -16.52
CA TYR A 78 1.35 0.70 -17.30
C TYR A 78 0.77 1.29 -18.60
N ASN A 79 -0.30 0.69 -19.13
CA ASN A 79 -0.97 1.12 -20.36
C ASN A 79 -1.77 2.41 -20.21
N PHE A 80 -2.05 2.86 -18.97
CA PHE A 80 -2.74 4.11 -18.73
C PHE A 80 -1.73 5.26 -18.75
N TYR A 81 -1.46 5.74 -19.96
CA TYR A 81 -0.84 7.06 -20.15
C TYR A 81 -1.95 8.07 -20.43
N ALA A 82 -2.46 8.70 -19.39
CA ALA A 82 -2.83 10.10 -19.51
C ALA A 82 -1.70 10.88 -18.87
N ALA A 83 -1.13 11.87 -19.57
CA ALA A 83 -0.26 12.84 -18.91
C ALA A 83 -1.01 13.35 -17.68
N SER A 84 -0.48 13.03 -16.49
CA SER A 84 -1.03 13.52 -15.23
C SER A 84 -1.24 15.02 -15.36
N LYS A 85 -2.50 15.47 -15.36
CA LYS A 85 -2.81 16.90 -15.46
C LYS A 85 -2.39 17.66 -14.19
N LEU A 86 -2.17 16.92 -13.11
CA LEU A 86 -1.78 17.45 -11.82
C LEU A 86 -0.29 17.18 -11.62
N PRO A 87 0.60 18.17 -11.76
CA PRO A 87 1.99 17.98 -11.40
C PRO A 87 2.05 17.55 -9.93
N MET A 88 2.59 16.36 -9.68
CA MET A 88 2.98 16.00 -8.32
C MET A 88 4.27 16.74 -8.00
N SER A 89 4.39 17.21 -6.75
CA SER A 89 5.66 17.74 -6.26
C SER A 89 6.70 16.62 -6.22
N ILE A 90 7.97 16.96 -6.51
CA ILE A 90 9.13 16.04 -6.37
C ILE A 90 9.14 15.36 -4.98
N ASP A 91 8.76 16.10 -3.94
CA ASP A 91 8.69 15.58 -2.56
C ASP A 91 7.69 14.41 -2.39
N ALA A 92 6.62 14.36 -3.20
CA ALA A 92 5.62 13.31 -3.11
C ALA A 92 6.14 12.00 -3.72
N ASP A 93 6.95 12.06 -4.77
CA ASP A 93 7.57 10.89 -5.38
C ASP A 93 8.54 10.23 -4.40
N ALA A 94 9.36 11.02 -3.69
CA ALA A 94 10.27 10.51 -2.66
C ALA A 94 9.52 9.85 -1.48
N GLU A 95 8.41 10.46 -1.03
CA GLU A 95 7.55 9.89 0.01
C GLU A 95 6.95 8.55 -0.42
N PHE A 96 6.35 8.48 -1.61
CA PHE A 96 5.75 7.24 -2.10
C PHE A 96 6.79 6.16 -2.37
N ALA A 97 7.97 6.52 -2.87
CA ALA A 97 9.08 5.61 -3.08
C ALA A 97 9.52 4.97 -1.76
N ALA A 98 9.74 5.80 -0.74
CA ALA A 98 10.10 5.34 0.59
C ALA A 98 9.02 4.41 1.16
N ILE A 99 7.74 4.79 1.04
CA ILE A 99 6.66 3.97 1.58
C ILE A 99 6.57 2.63 0.86
N ASP A 100 6.60 2.62 -0.47
CA ASP A 100 6.50 1.39 -1.24
C ASP A 100 7.67 0.43 -0.95
N GLN A 101 8.90 0.96 -0.84
CA GLN A 101 10.10 0.19 -0.49
C GLN A 101 10.06 -0.39 0.92
N GLN A 102 9.44 0.30 1.88
CA GLN A 102 9.30 -0.21 3.25
C GLN A 102 8.38 -1.42 3.33
N TRP A 103 7.38 -1.49 2.44
CA TRP A 103 6.42 -2.59 2.40
C TRP A 103 6.84 -3.72 1.45
N GLY A 104 7.48 -3.38 0.34
CA GLY A 104 7.91 -4.30 -0.71
C GLY A 104 9.37 -4.73 -0.61
N PRO A 105 9.85 -5.55 -1.57
CA PRO A 105 11.27 -5.71 -1.78
C PRO A 105 11.91 -4.37 -2.18
N SER A 106 13.20 -4.18 -1.88
CA SER A 106 14.00 -2.97 -2.13
C SER A 106 14.23 -2.69 -3.63
N ALA A 107 13.17 -2.64 -4.43
CA ALA A 107 13.23 -2.20 -5.82
C ALA A 107 13.68 -0.74 -5.86
N GLN A 108 14.73 -0.47 -6.63
CA GLN A 108 15.35 0.84 -6.78
C GLN A 108 15.61 1.13 -8.27
N GLY A 109 15.85 2.40 -8.58
CA GLY A 109 16.22 2.85 -9.92
C GLY A 109 15.07 3.43 -10.74
N LEU A 110 15.38 3.75 -12.00
CA LEU A 110 14.47 4.50 -12.89
C LEU A 110 13.17 3.75 -13.18
N GLU A 111 13.23 2.43 -13.36
CA GLU A 111 12.03 1.62 -13.63
C GLU A 111 11.04 1.64 -12.45
N PHE A 112 11.55 1.60 -11.22
CA PHE A 112 10.73 1.69 -10.02
C PHE A 112 10.02 3.05 -9.93
N ASN A 113 10.75 4.15 -10.08
CA ASN A 113 10.18 5.51 -10.08
C ASN A 113 9.16 5.68 -11.21
N TYR A 114 9.45 5.13 -12.39
CA TYR A 114 8.52 5.13 -13.51
C TYR A 114 7.20 4.44 -13.16
N PHE A 115 7.24 3.23 -12.60
CA PHE A 115 6.01 2.55 -12.19
C PHE A 115 5.28 3.28 -11.06
N LEU A 116 6.01 3.88 -10.13
CA LEU A 116 5.40 4.68 -9.08
C LEU A 116 4.56 5.85 -9.65
N GLN A 117 5.13 6.58 -10.62
CA GLN A 117 4.42 7.66 -11.33
C GLN A 117 3.20 7.13 -12.11
N ARG A 118 3.28 5.91 -12.66
CA ARG A 118 2.14 5.25 -13.31
C ARG A 118 1.02 4.92 -12.35
N ALA A 119 1.33 4.39 -11.18
CA ALA A 119 0.33 4.13 -10.15
C ALA A 119 -0.36 5.41 -9.69
N VAL A 120 0.40 6.49 -9.53
CA VAL A 120 -0.14 7.81 -9.21
C VAL A 120 -1.11 8.29 -10.31
N ALA A 121 -0.72 8.22 -11.58
CA ALA A 121 -1.58 8.62 -12.69
C ALA A 121 -2.85 7.75 -12.79
N PHE A 122 -2.72 6.45 -12.51
CA PHE A 122 -3.86 5.54 -12.34
C PHE A 122 -4.80 6.04 -11.25
N TRP A 123 -4.32 6.34 -10.04
CA TRP A 123 -5.14 6.82 -8.93
C TRP A 123 -5.78 8.18 -9.19
N GLN A 124 -5.08 9.10 -9.86
CA GLN A 124 -5.67 10.36 -10.31
C GLN A 124 -6.85 10.10 -11.25
N THR A 125 -6.70 9.18 -12.20
CA THR A 125 -7.77 8.81 -13.14
C THR A 125 -8.95 8.18 -12.39
N ILE A 126 -8.70 7.31 -11.41
CA ILE A 126 -9.75 6.76 -10.54
C ILE A 126 -10.52 7.87 -9.82
N PHE A 127 -9.81 8.85 -9.24
CA PHE A 127 -10.46 9.97 -8.55
C PHE A 127 -11.21 10.90 -9.50
N GLU A 128 -10.76 11.05 -10.75
CA GLU A 128 -11.48 11.81 -11.78
C GLU A 128 -12.77 11.11 -12.18
N ILE A 129 -12.69 9.81 -12.52
CA ILE A 129 -13.85 9.00 -12.92
C ILE A 129 -14.85 8.92 -11.79
N LEU A 130 -14.43 8.48 -10.60
CA LEU A 130 -15.35 8.25 -9.48
C LEU A 130 -15.83 9.55 -8.85
N SER A 131 -14.99 10.59 -8.80
CA SER A 131 -15.26 11.85 -8.11
C SER A 131 -15.82 11.62 -6.69
N PRO A 132 -15.10 10.92 -5.80
CA PRO A 132 -15.67 10.48 -4.53
C PRO A 132 -16.01 11.67 -3.62
N VAL A 133 -17.10 11.54 -2.86
CA VAL A 133 -17.54 12.54 -1.87
C VAL A 133 -16.78 12.43 -0.54
N ALA A 134 -16.19 11.26 -0.28
CA ALA A 134 -15.36 11.00 0.89
C ALA A 134 -14.34 9.89 0.60
N VAL A 135 -13.21 9.97 1.30
CA VAL A 135 -12.11 9.00 1.22
C VAL A 135 -11.82 8.45 2.62
N LEU A 136 -11.78 7.12 2.75
CA LEU A 136 -11.58 6.43 4.03
C LEU A 136 -10.36 5.50 3.94
N PRO A 137 -9.12 6.00 3.91
CA PRO A 137 -7.97 5.13 3.77
C PRO A 137 -7.74 4.30 5.05
N TRP A 138 -7.29 3.06 4.90
CA TRP A 138 -6.95 2.18 6.02
C TRP A 138 -5.57 2.50 6.56
N GLY A 139 -5.52 3.20 7.68
CA GLY A 139 -4.29 3.76 8.25
C GLY A 139 -3.59 4.79 7.36
N VAL A 140 -2.34 5.15 7.71
CA VAL A 140 -1.53 6.14 6.97
C VAL A 140 -0.20 5.61 6.45
N THR A 141 0.15 4.38 6.82
CA THR A 141 1.46 3.80 6.54
C THR A 141 1.45 2.94 5.28
N ALA A 142 0.28 2.49 4.81
CA ALA A 142 0.17 1.68 3.59
C ALA A 142 0.32 2.54 2.31
N PRO A 143 0.96 2.02 1.25
CA PRO A 143 1.20 2.79 0.01
C PRO A 143 -0.10 3.32 -0.61
N VAL A 144 -1.11 2.45 -0.73
CA VAL A 144 -2.44 2.81 -1.28
C VAL A 144 -3.15 3.86 -0.43
N SER A 145 -3.12 3.70 0.89
CA SER A 145 -3.71 4.68 1.81
C SER A 145 -3.08 6.06 1.61
N ARG A 146 -1.76 6.11 1.42
CA ARG A 146 -1.05 7.37 1.27
C ARG A 146 -1.36 8.08 -0.05
N VAL A 147 -1.39 7.36 -1.16
CA VAL A 147 -1.77 7.96 -2.45
C VAL A 147 -3.21 8.45 -2.41
N MET A 148 -4.14 7.70 -1.79
CA MET A 148 -5.53 8.13 -1.63
C MET A 148 -5.66 9.40 -0.79
N LEU A 149 -4.92 9.51 0.33
CA LEU A 149 -4.86 10.73 1.15
C LEU A 149 -4.36 11.94 0.34
N ARG A 150 -3.32 11.74 -0.48
CA ARG A 150 -2.77 12.81 -1.32
C ARG A 150 -3.75 13.23 -2.41
N MET A 151 -4.42 12.28 -3.06
CA MET A 151 -5.45 12.58 -4.06
C MET A 151 -6.62 13.34 -3.43
N ALA A 152 -7.07 12.92 -2.24
CA ALA A 152 -8.10 13.62 -1.49
C ALA A 152 -7.67 15.06 -1.16
N GLN A 153 -6.44 15.26 -0.69
CA GLN A 153 -5.89 16.58 -0.39
C GLN A 153 -5.88 17.50 -1.62
N ILE A 154 -5.33 17.02 -2.75
CA ILE A 154 -5.22 17.80 -4.00
C ILE A 154 -6.61 18.18 -4.53
N ARG A 155 -7.57 17.25 -4.43
CA ARG A 155 -8.96 17.44 -4.90
C ARG A 155 -9.87 18.11 -3.86
N GLN A 156 -9.34 18.45 -2.68
CA GLN A 156 -10.11 18.97 -1.54
C GLN A 156 -11.30 18.08 -1.17
N ILE A 157 -11.12 16.76 -1.23
CA ILE A 157 -12.11 15.77 -0.83
C ILE A 157 -11.91 15.46 0.65
N PRO A 158 -12.98 15.43 1.47
CA PRO A 158 -12.90 15.01 2.86
C PRO A 158 -12.28 13.61 2.98
N ALA A 159 -11.23 13.50 3.78
CA ALA A 159 -10.56 12.23 4.06
C ALA A 159 -10.55 11.94 5.55
N TYR A 160 -10.92 10.71 5.91
CA TYR A 160 -10.87 10.22 7.28
C TYR A 160 -10.20 8.87 7.32
N ILE A 161 -9.07 8.79 8.01
CA ILE A 161 -8.35 7.55 8.22
C ILE A 161 -9.20 6.65 9.12
N ILE A 162 -9.53 5.49 8.61
CA ILE A 162 -10.22 4.44 9.35
C ILE A 162 -9.21 3.37 9.73
N GLU A 163 -9.31 2.84 10.94
CA GLU A 163 -8.46 1.76 11.41
C GLU A 163 -9.20 0.95 12.49
N ARG A 164 -8.68 -0.24 12.82
CA ARG A 164 -9.11 -0.97 14.03
C ARG A 164 -8.98 -0.06 15.23
N GLY A 165 -9.99 -0.10 16.09
CA GLY A 165 -9.90 0.52 17.39
C GLY A 165 -8.89 -0.24 18.26
N TYR A 166 -8.49 0.42 19.35
CA TYR A 166 -7.43 -0.06 20.23
C TYR A 166 -7.72 -1.43 20.85
N LEU A 167 -9.00 -1.73 21.09
CA LEU A 167 -9.48 -3.02 21.58
C LEU A 167 -10.48 -3.65 20.59
N GLU A 168 -10.80 -4.92 20.80
CA GLU A 168 -11.72 -5.70 19.98
C GLU A 168 -13.12 -5.06 19.93
N ASP A 169 -13.87 -5.34 18.86
CA ASP A 169 -15.22 -4.81 18.61
C ASP A 169 -15.31 -3.27 18.52
N THR A 170 -14.19 -2.59 18.24
CA THR A 170 -14.14 -1.15 17.99
C THR A 170 -13.37 -0.82 16.71
N VAL A 171 -13.75 0.27 16.05
CA VAL A 171 -12.99 0.96 14.99
C VAL A 171 -12.77 2.41 15.39
N MET A 172 -11.78 3.05 14.77
CA MET A 172 -11.51 4.47 14.94
C MET A 172 -11.60 5.21 13.61
N LEU A 173 -11.98 6.48 13.68
CA LEU A 173 -12.05 7.39 12.54
C LEU A 173 -11.29 8.67 12.90
N SER A 174 -10.33 9.06 12.06
CA SER A 174 -9.40 10.15 12.37
C SER A 174 -9.15 11.06 11.17
N ALA A 175 -9.04 12.36 11.40
CA ALA A 175 -8.86 13.34 10.33
C ALA A 175 -7.41 13.53 9.86
N SER A 176 -6.39 13.11 10.63
CA SER A 176 -4.98 13.42 10.30
C SER A 176 -3.99 12.28 10.43
N GLY A 177 -4.33 11.19 11.10
CA GLY A 177 -3.38 10.10 11.34
C GLY A 177 -3.94 8.96 12.17
N GLN A 178 -3.16 7.89 12.27
CA GLN A 178 -3.33 6.86 13.30
C GLN A 178 -2.22 7.00 14.35
N THR A 179 -2.33 6.25 15.45
CA THR A 179 -1.30 6.19 16.53
C THR A 179 -0.86 7.60 16.98
N ALA A 180 0.44 7.91 16.96
CA ALA A 180 0.98 9.21 17.37
C ALA A 180 0.51 10.36 16.45
N LEU A 181 0.16 10.07 15.20
CA LEU A 181 -0.25 11.05 14.20
C LEU A 181 -1.73 11.43 14.29
N SER A 182 -2.52 10.74 15.12
CA SER A 182 -3.93 11.05 15.31
C SER A 182 -4.13 12.45 15.91
N PRO A 183 -5.11 13.25 15.47
CA PRO A 183 -5.39 14.55 16.09
C PRO A 183 -5.73 14.40 17.57
N SER A 184 -6.35 13.27 17.93
CA SER A 184 -6.67 12.97 19.32
C SER A 184 -5.41 12.80 20.19
N THR A 185 -4.23 12.52 19.61
CA THR A 185 -2.95 12.50 20.33
C THR A 185 -2.55 13.89 20.80
N TYR A 186 -2.89 14.94 20.05
CA TYR A 186 -2.54 16.33 20.35
C TYR A 186 -3.75 17.19 20.75
N ALA A 187 -4.94 16.60 20.86
CA ALA A 187 -6.16 17.31 21.18
C ALA A 187 -6.00 18.00 22.54
N PRO A 188 -6.02 19.35 22.61
CA PRO A 188 -5.72 20.07 23.85
C PRO A 188 -6.65 19.70 24.99
N ASP A 189 -7.90 19.33 24.69
CA ASP A 189 -8.85 18.86 25.71
C ASP A 189 -8.46 17.50 26.30
N LEU A 190 -7.83 16.61 25.53
CA LEU A 190 -7.30 15.34 26.04
C LEU A 190 -5.95 15.51 26.76
N VAL A 191 -5.09 16.43 26.31
CA VAL A 191 -3.75 16.61 26.89
C VAL A 191 -3.79 17.52 28.12
N LEU A 192 -4.41 18.69 28.02
CA LEU A 192 -4.39 19.69 29.10
C LEU A 192 -5.37 19.35 30.22
N LYS A 193 -6.52 18.76 29.89
CA LYS A 193 -7.51 18.39 30.92
C LYS A 193 -7.26 17.02 31.51
N ALA A 194 -6.30 16.23 30.99
CA ALA A 194 -5.94 14.90 31.49
C ALA A 194 -5.79 14.83 33.02
N LYS A 195 -5.28 15.90 33.61
CA LYS A 195 -5.01 16.01 35.05
C LYS A 195 -6.26 16.22 35.91
N ASP A 196 -7.34 16.73 35.31
CA ASP A 196 -8.60 17.09 35.99
C ASP A 196 -9.77 16.16 35.62
N LEU A 197 -9.48 15.05 34.92
CA LEU A 197 -10.52 14.17 34.40
C LEU A 197 -11.14 13.32 35.51
N ALA A 198 -12.18 13.85 36.13
CA ALA A 198 -13.20 13.02 36.73
C ALA A 198 -13.85 12.19 35.61
N TYR A 199 -13.77 10.86 35.72
CA TYR A 199 -14.53 9.94 34.88
C TYR A 199 -15.66 9.31 35.70
N PRO A 200 -16.83 9.05 35.09
CA PRO A 200 -17.85 8.27 35.78
C PRO A 200 -17.32 6.85 36.01
N LYS A 201 -17.08 6.48 37.28
CA LYS A 201 -16.56 5.15 37.65
C LYS A 201 -17.37 4.02 37.00
N LYS A 202 -18.70 4.19 36.88
CA LYS A 202 -19.60 3.24 36.23
C LYS A 202 -19.22 2.93 34.76
N ASP A 203 -18.71 3.90 34.02
CA ASP A 203 -18.40 3.74 32.59
C ASP A 203 -17.08 2.98 32.43
N TRP A 204 -16.11 3.26 33.31
CA TRP A 204 -14.89 2.45 33.42
C TRP A 204 -15.20 0.99 33.77
N GLU A 205 -15.99 0.75 34.83
CA GLU A 205 -16.36 -0.61 35.23
C GLU A 205 -17.11 -1.34 34.10
N ARG A 206 -17.96 -0.63 33.34
CA ARG A 206 -18.64 -1.19 32.15
C ARG A 206 -17.65 -1.65 31.09
N ILE A 207 -16.65 -0.82 30.75
CA ILE A 207 -15.60 -1.16 29.79
C ILE A 207 -14.77 -2.34 30.29
N LYS A 208 -14.27 -2.26 31.53
CA LYS A 208 -13.47 -3.32 32.16
C LYS A 208 -14.22 -4.65 32.20
N THR A 209 -15.48 -4.63 32.62
CA THR A 209 -16.33 -5.83 32.66
C THR A 209 -16.49 -6.44 31.26
N TYR A 210 -16.79 -5.62 30.24
CA TYR A 210 -16.95 -6.09 28.87
C TYR A 210 -15.71 -6.87 28.40
N TYR A 211 -14.50 -6.32 28.60
CA TYR A 211 -13.27 -6.98 28.15
C TYR A 211 -12.77 -8.09 29.09
N SER A 212 -13.24 -8.15 30.34
CA SER A 212 -12.90 -9.26 31.25
C SER A 212 -13.55 -10.60 30.86
N ILE A 213 -14.72 -10.55 30.21
CA ILE A 213 -15.47 -11.73 29.77
C ILE A 213 -15.32 -12.01 28.27
N LYS A 214 -14.83 -11.02 27.52
CA LYS A 214 -14.66 -11.11 26.08
C LYS A 214 -13.36 -11.87 25.78
N GLU A 215 -13.48 -12.94 25.01
CA GLU A 215 -12.30 -13.55 24.40
C GLU A 215 -11.82 -12.70 23.22
N SER A 216 -10.52 -12.46 23.14
CA SER A 216 -9.93 -11.81 21.97
C SER A 216 -9.85 -12.81 20.82
N ASP A 217 -10.54 -12.49 19.73
CA ASP A 217 -10.51 -13.27 18.49
C ASP A 217 -9.34 -12.85 17.57
N ARG A 218 -8.54 -11.85 17.98
CA ARG A 218 -7.43 -11.35 17.16
C ARG A 218 -6.28 -12.35 17.17
N TYR A 219 -5.85 -12.80 15.99
CA TYR A 219 -4.69 -13.68 15.84
C TYR A 219 -4.77 -14.96 16.70
N GLN A 220 -5.89 -15.67 16.67
CA GLN A 220 -6.11 -16.86 17.52
C GLN A 220 -4.96 -17.88 17.45
N GLN A 221 -4.34 -18.04 16.28
CA GLN A 221 -3.19 -18.93 16.06
C GLN A 221 -1.91 -18.52 16.83
N ASN A 222 -1.81 -17.27 17.30
CA ASN A 222 -0.69 -16.73 18.07
C ASN A 222 -1.08 -16.36 19.51
N ASN A 223 -2.27 -16.79 19.96
CA ASN A 223 -2.85 -16.47 21.26
C ASN A 223 -3.37 -17.75 21.96
N ILE A 224 -2.51 -18.75 22.05
CA ILE A 224 -2.78 -20.05 22.69
C ILE A 224 -2.68 -19.88 24.22
N LEU A 225 -3.59 -20.53 24.94
CA LEU A 225 -3.54 -20.55 26.41
C LEU A 225 -2.24 -21.21 26.89
N ILE A 226 -1.62 -20.61 27.90
CA ILE A 226 -0.41 -21.17 28.54
C ILE A 226 -0.74 -22.56 29.10
N SER A 227 0.09 -23.55 28.79
CA SER A 227 0.00 -24.89 29.39
C SER A 227 0.34 -24.87 30.88
N GLU A 228 -0.16 -25.83 31.66
CA GLU A 228 0.18 -25.95 33.09
C GLU A 228 1.69 -25.96 33.34
N ASP A 229 2.47 -26.65 32.49
CA ASP A 229 3.93 -26.68 32.59
C ASP A 229 4.57 -25.30 32.42
N ARG A 230 4.11 -24.49 31.45
CA ARG A 230 4.60 -23.11 31.28
C ARG A 230 4.11 -22.20 32.40
N LEU A 231 2.92 -22.41 32.96
CA LEU A 231 2.45 -21.68 34.13
C LEU A 231 3.37 -21.96 35.33
N HIS A 232 3.79 -23.20 35.52
CA HIS A 232 4.79 -23.57 36.53
C HIS A 232 6.16 -22.92 36.27
N GLN A 233 6.58 -22.80 35.01
CA GLN A 233 7.80 -22.05 34.67
C GLN A 233 7.69 -20.57 35.05
N PHE A 234 6.57 -19.92 34.69
CA PHE A 234 6.33 -18.51 35.02
C PHE A 234 6.19 -18.27 36.53
N ALA A 235 5.60 -19.21 37.28
CA ALA A 235 5.45 -19.10 38.72
C ALA A 235 6.78 -19.23 39.49
N ASN A 236 7.82 -19.79 38.87
CA ASN A 236 9.14 -20.00 39.47
C ASN A 236 10.20 -18.99 38.98
N LEU A 237 9.78 -17.92 38.29
CA LEU A 237 10.69 -16.86 37.89
C LEU A 237 11.20 -16.09 39.12
N ASN A 238 12.50 -15.79 39.13
CA ASN A 238 13.12 -14.95 40.13
C ASN A 238 13.20 -13.50 39.63
N GLY A 239 13.21 -12.55 40.57
CA GLY A 239 13.29 -11.12 40.26
C GLY A 239 12.02 -10.53 39.62
N PRO A 240 12.07 -9.26 39.19
CA PRO A 240 10.97 -8.64 38.46
C PRO A 240 10.76 -9.31 37.10
N VAL A 241 9.51 -9.46 36.68
CA VAL A 241 9.15 -9.98 35.35
C VAL A 241 8.76 -8.82 34.43
N PHE A 242 9.56 -8.61 33.38
CA PHE A 242 9.27 -7.65 32.32
C PHE A 242 8.62 -8.34 31.13
N LEU A 243 7.58 -7.74 30.56
CA LEU A 243 7.00 -8.18 29.29
C LEU A 243 7.25 -7.11 28.23
N TYR A 244 8.03 -7.44 27.21
CA TYR A 244 8.17 -6.60 26.02
C TYR A 244 7.23 -7.08 24.92
N ILE A 245 6.43 -6.18 24.38
CA ILE A 245 5.49 -6.47 23.29
C ILE A 245 5.93 -5.76 22.02
N GLY A 246 6.29 -6.55 21.01
CA GLY A 246 6.65 -6.04 19.68
C GLY A 246 5.47 -5.36 18.99
N SER A 247 5.78 -4.43 18.09
CA SER A 247 4.79 -3.73 17.27
C SER A 247 4.85 -4.22 15.82
N ASN A 248 3.81 -3.92 15.04
CA ASN A 248 3.90 -4.03 13.59
C ASN A 248 4.75 -2.86 13.09
N ASP A 249 6.06 -3.05 12.89
CA ASP A 249 6.96 -1.93 12.61
C ASP A 249 6.53 -1.11 11.39
N ARG A 250 6.08 -1.79 10.33
CA ARG A 250 5.52 -1.17 9.11
C ARG A 250 4.16 -0.55 9.38
N GLY A 251 3.24 -1.30 9.99
CA GLY A 251 1.88 -0.81 10.25
C GLY A 251 1.83 0.40 11.19
N SER A 252 2.69 0.43 12.20
CA SER A 252 2.76 1.49 13.22
C SER A 252 3.50 2.75 12.77
N GLY A 253 4.34 2.63 11.73
CA GLY A 253 5.15 3.74 11.25
C GLY A 253 6.57 3.77 11.82
N LEU A 254 6.98 2.76 12.62
CA LEU A 254 8.33 2.65 13.19
C LEU A 254 9.40 2.51 12.10
N SER A 255 9.15 1.67 11.09
CA SER A 255 10.15 1.37 10.05
C SER A 255 10.45 2.53 9.09
N PHE A 256 9.74 3.66 9.21
CA PHE A 256 9.96 4.86 8.38
C PHE A 256 10.89 5.86 9.06
N HIS A 257 11.81 5.37 9.90
CA HIS A 257 12.83 6.20 10.52
C HIS A 257 13.63 6.95 9.43
N HIS A 258 14.08 8.17 9.73
CA HIS A 258 14.59 9.17 8.76
C HIS A 258 13.57 9.78 7.80
N HIS A 259 12.28 9.45 7.93
CA HIS A 259 11.20 10.19 7.28
C HIS A 259 10.36 10.93 8.33
N ALA A 260 9.73 12.02 7.91
CA ALA A 260 8.89 12.85 8.79
C ALA A 260 7.73 12.08 9.48
N LEU A 261 7.35 10.91 8.95
CA LEU A 261 6.38 10.00 9.56
C LEU A 261 7.01 9.14 10.68
N GLY A 262 8.21 8.61 10.48
CA GLY A 262 8.87 7.75 11.47
C GLY A 262 9.33 8.52 12.70
N GLU A 263 9.95 9.67 12.52
CA GLU A 263 10.45 10.52 13.63
C GLU A 263 9.32 10.93 14.60
N LYS A 264 8.10 11.08 14.09
CA LYS A 264 6.93 11.39 14.91
C LYS A 264 6.42 10.18 15.71
N ASN A 265 6.59 8.97 15.18
CA ASN A 265 6.14 7.75 15.84
C ASN A 265 7.18 7.23 16.83
N SER A 266 8.48 7.36 16.55
CA SER A 266 9.55 6.92 17.44
C SER A 266 10.78 7.78 17.22
N PRO A 267 11.14 8.66 18.17
CA PRO A 267 12.32 9.50 18.06
C PRO A 267 13.62 8.73 18.30
N ALA A 268 13.57 7.60 19.02
CA ALA A 268 14.76 6.91 19.52
C ALA A 268 15.05 5.56 18.86
N PHE A 269 14.08 4.98 18.14
CA PHE A 269 14.21 3.62 17.60
C PHE A 269 13.60 3.51 16.21
N GLU A 270 14.25 2.75 15.34
CA GLU A 270 13.83 2.43 13.97
C GLU A 270 12.98 1.16 13.90
N SER A 271 13.10 0.28 14.90
CA SER A 271 12.41 -1.02 14.89
C SER A 271 12.09 -1.53 16.29
N SER A 272 11.15 -2.47 16.36
CA SER A 272 10.88 -3.23 17.60
C SER A 272 12.08 -4.08 18.03
N LYS A 273 12.99 -4.44 17.12
CA LYS A 273 14.19 -5.22 17.45
C LYS A 273 15.22 -4.39 18.16
N GLU A 274 15.57 -3.24 17.59
CA GLU A 274 16.52 -2.30 18.17
C GLU A 274 16.09 -1.85 19.57
N ALA A 275 14.81 -1.48 19.71
CA ALA A 275 14.25 -1.12 21.01
C ALA A 275 14.32 -2.25 22.05
N LEU A 276 14.18 -3.51 21.63
CA LEU A 276 14.31 -4.67 22.52
C LEU A 276 15.77 -4.88 22.94
N GLU A 277 16.71 -4.75 22.01
CA GLU A 277 18.15 -4.86 22.26
C GLU A 277 18.60 -3.83 23.29
N GLU A 278 18.15 -2.57 23.16
CA GLU A 278 18.49 -1.52 24.12
C GLU A 278 17.86 -1.78 25.50
N VAL A 279 16.60 -2.22 25.55
CA VAL A 279 15.97 -2.64 26.81
C VAL A 279 16.77 -3.76 27.48
N CYS A 280 17.26 -4.74 26.73
CA CYS A 280 18.12 -5.81 27.28
C CYS A 280 19.40 -5.25 27.89
N VAL A 281 20.06 -4.29 27.23
CA VAL A 281 21.26 -3.62 27.75
C VAL A 281 20.97 -2.91 29.08
N CYS A 282 19.89 -2.14 29.15
CA CYS A 282 19.47 -1.46 30.36
C CYS A 282 19.12 -2.45 31.49
N LEU A 283 18.32 -3.48 31.20
CA LEU A 283 17.89 -4.46 32.20
C LEU A 283 19.05 -5.22 32.81
N LYS A 284 20.06 -5.62 32.03
CA LYS A 284 21.28 -6.25 32.56
C LYS A 284 22.00 -5.38 33.59
N ARG A 285 21.97 -4.06 33.41
CA ARG A 285 22.65 -3.10 34.30
C ARG A 285 21.88 -2.88 35.59
N VAL A 286 20.57 -2.67 35.50
CA VAL A 286 19.74 -2.24 36.65
C VAL A 286 19.02 -3.40 37.35
N TYR A 287 18.79 -4.51 36.65
CA TYR A 287 18.03 -5.68 37.14
C TYR A 287 18.64 -7.00 36.62
N PRO A 288 19.87 -7.37 37.01
CA PRO A 288 20.57 -8.55 36.47
C PRO A 288 19.85 -9.89 36.73
N ASP A 289 19.03 -9.97 37.80
CA ASP A 289 18.27 -11.17 38.16
C ASP A 289 16.84 -11.18 37.60
N CYS A 290 16.49 -10.28 36.67
CA CYS A 290 15.14 -10.21 36.11
C CYS A 290 14.90 -11.25 35.01
N THR A 291 13.62 -11.47 34.71
CA THR A 291 13.19 -12.23 33.53
C THR A 291 12.51 -11.29 32.54
N LEU A 292 12.91 -11.36 31.28
CA LEU A 292 12.29 -10.65 30.18
C LEU A 292 11.50 -11.63 29.31
N ILE A 293 10.18 -11.50 29.30
CA ILE A 293 9.30 -12.19 28.36
C ILE A 293 9.18 -11.32 27.11
N TYR A 294 9.49 -11.87 25.95
CA TYR A 294 9.31 -11.20 24.67
C TYR A 294 8.12 -11.79 23.90
N LYS A 295 7.12 -10.94 23.58
CA LYS A 295 6.01 -11.26 22.69
C LYS A 295 6.17 -10.57 21.33
N PRO A 296 6.65 -11.25 20.28
CA PRO A 296 6.73 -10.66 18.94
C PRO A 296 5.35 -10.35 18.35
N HIS A 297 5.30 -9.35 17.46
CA HIS A 297 4.12 -9.11 16.64
C HIS A 297 4.03 -10.16 15.53
N PRO A 298 2.83 -10.66 15.15
CA PRO A 298 2.70 -11.66 14.09
C PRO A 298 3.33 -11.27 12.74
N ALA A 299 3.35 -9.97 12.42
CA ALA A 299 3.94 -9.42 11.19
C ALA A 299 5.44 -9.06 11.30
N THR A 300 5.99 -9.05 12.52
CA THR A 300 7.39 -8.67 12.79
C THR A 300 7.99 -9.71 13.72
N LYS A 301 8.34 -10.87 13.15
CA LYS A 301 8.86 -12.02 13.89
C LYS A 301 10.37 -12.00 13.89
N PHE A 302 10.94 -11.96 15.08
CA PHE A 302 12.34 -12.26 15.35
C PHE A 302 12.41 -12.88 16.74
N GLU A 303 13.54 -13.51 17.05
CA GLU A 303 13.88 -13.97 18.39
C GLU A 303 15.11 -13.21 18.86
N ILE A 304 15.27 -13.12 20.17
CA ILE A 304 16.44 -12.53 20.79
C ILE A 304 17.00 -13.48 21.85
N GLU A 305 18.31 -13.49 21.96
CA GLU A 305 19.07 -14.19 23.00
C GLU A 305 20.05 -13.19 23.62
N ALA A 306 20.33 -13.35 24.90
CA ALA A 306 21.31 -12.53 25.61
C ALA A 306 21.95 -13.36 26.73
N ASP A 307 23.28 -13.51 26.68
CA ASP A 307 24.03 -14.46 27.53
C ASP A 307 23.85 -14.26 29.06
N ASP A 308 23.46 -13.05 29.48
CA ASP A 308 23.36 -12.65 30.90
C ASP A 308 21.96 -12.14 31.29
N LEU A 309 20.93 -12.49 30.52
CA LEU A 309 19.55 -12.11 30.83
C LEU A 309 18.62 -13.29 30.53
N THR A 310 17.75 -13.63 31.47
CA THR A 310 16.76 -14.69 31.24
C THR A 310 15.69 -14.16 30.29
N ILE A 311 15.70 -14.62 29.03
CA ILE A 311 14.72 -14.21 28.02
C ILE A 311 13.80 -15.39 27.67
N ILE A 312 12.48 -15.14 27.67
CA ILE A 312 11.47 -16.11 27.23
C ILE A 312 10.78 -15.57 25.98
N ASN A 313 11.09 -16.14 24.82
CA ASN A 313 10.39 -15.85 23.56
C ASN A 313 9.01 -16.53 23.54
N ALA A 314 7.94 -15.77 23.71
CA ALA A 314 6.57 -16.25 23.92
C ALA A 314 5.65 -15.97 22.71
N SER A 315 6.08 -16.33 21.50
CA SER A 315 5.39 -15.98 20.24
C SER A 315 3.95 -16.50 20.12
N ASP A 316 3.64 -17.62 20.76
CA ASP A 316 2.39 -18.36 20.68
C ASP A 316 1.41 -18.08 21.83
N VAL A 317 1.86 -17.44 22.90
CA VAL A 317 1.10 -17.29 24.14
C VAL A 317 0.06 -16.17 24.06
N LYS A 318 -1.14 -16.40 24.64
CA LYS A 318 -2.18 -15.38 24.78
C LYS A 318 -1.67 -14.13 25.51
N LEU A 319 -1.71 -13.00 24.81
CA LEU A 319 -1.18 -11.72 25.29
C LEU A 319 -1.68 -11.32 26.69
N THR A 320 -2.98 -11.43 26.96
CA THR A 320 -3.55 -11.01 28.25
C THR A 320 -2.98 -11.82 29.42
N GLN A 321 -2.72 -13.12 29.23
CA GLN A 321 -2.10 -13.93 30.28
C GLN A 321 -0.67 -13.45 30.56
N LEU A 322 0.11 -13.13 29.52
CA LEU A 322 1.46 -12.57 29.71
C LEU A 322 1.42 -11.25 30.48
N ILE A 323 0.47 -10.37 30.19
CA ILE A 323 0.30 -9.11 30.92
C ILE A 323 -0.06 -9.38 32.39
N ASP A 324 -0.92 -10.37 32.68
CA ASP A 324 -1.24 -10.76 34.07
C ASP A 324 0.00 -11.23 34.83
N TYR A 325 0.91 -11.94 34.17
CA TYR A 325 2.16 -12.42 34.76
C TYR A 325 3.23 -11.35 34.94
N ALA A 326 3.23 -10.32 34.09
CA ALA A 326 4.25 -9.29 34.13
C ALA A 326 4.10 -8.36 35.35
N ASP A 327 5.24 -7.95 35.91
CA ASP A 327 5.32 -6.83 36.86
C ASP A 327 5.34 -5.49 36.13
N VAL A 328 6.01 -5.45 34.98
CA VAL A 328 6.13 -4.26 34.12
C VAL A 328 5.93 -4.68 32.67
N VAL A 329 5.07 -3.95 31.95
CA VAL A 329 4.88 -4.13 30.51
C VAL A 329 5.59 -3.01 29.76
N ILE A 330 6.36 -3.36 28.74
CA ILE A 330 7.11 -2.46 27.87
C ILE A 330 6.52 -2.54 26.46
N ASN A 331 6.27 -1.39 25.85
CA ASN A 331 5.61 -1.30 24.55
C ASN A 331 6.15 -0.12 23.73
N LEU A 332 6.09 -0.20 22.41
CA LEU A 332 6.31 0.98 21.55
C LEU A 332 5.00 1.74 21.32
N SER A 333 4.16 1.25 20.41
CA SER A 333 2.94 1.93 19.96
C SER A 333 1.80 0.97 19.60
N SER A 334 1.82 -0.24 20.16
CA SER A 334 0.84 -1.30 19.89
C SER A 334 -0.48 -1.05 20.63
N GLY A 335 -1.61 -1.50 20.05
CA GLY A 335 -2.92 -1.49 20.72
C GLY A 335 -2.96 -2.30 22.03
N SER A 336 -1.97 -3.18 22.25
CA SER A 336 -1.78 -3.90 23.51
C SER A 336 -1.56 -2.99 24.73
N GLN A 337 -1.12 -1.74 24.54
CA GLN A 337 -1.06 -0.72 25.61
C GLN A 337 -2.39 -0.58 26.37
N PHE A 338 -3.51 -0.76 25.67
CA PHE A 338 -4.84 -0.62 26.26
C PHE A 338 -5.27 -1.86 27.04
N HIS A 339 -4.82 -3.05 26.64
CA HIS A 339 -4.95 -4.27 27.46
C HIS A 339 -4.15 -4.12 28.77
N THR A 340 -2.95 -3.55 28.72
CA THR A 340 -2.15 -3.24 29.92
C THR A 340 -2.88 -2.29 30.88
N ILE A 341 -3.55 -1.24 30.36
CA ILE A 341 -4.36 -0.32 31.17
C ILE A 341 -5.56 -1.05 31.80
N LEU A 342 -6.24 -1.93 31.05
CA LEU A 342 -7.36 -2.73 31.57
C LEU A 342 -6.95 -3.64 32.73
N GLN A 343 -5.75 -4.21 32.65
CA GLN A 343 -5.16 -5.08 33.68
C GLN A 343 -4.45 -4.29 34.78
N GLU A 344 -4.48 -2.96 34.71
CA GLU A 344 -3.96 -2.04 35.72
C GLU A 344 -2.47 -2.29 36.05
N LYS A 345 -1.69 -2.66 35.02
CA LYS A 345 -0.26 -2.94 35.15
C LYS A 345 0.61 -1.69 34.88
N PRO A 346 1.80 -1.57 35.51
CA PRO A 346 2.81 -0.60 35.12
C PRO A 346 3.16 -0.73 33.63
N LEU A 347 3.03 0.37 32.89
CA LEU A 347 3.29 0.44 31.45
C LEU A 347 4.45 1.40 31.17
N VAL A 348 5.50 0.93 30.51
CA VAL A 348 6.59 1.72 29.95
C VAL A 348 6.39 1.85 28.45
N THR A 349 6.45 3.07 27.92
CA THR A 349 6.33 3.33 26.47
C THR A 349 7.64 3.84 25.90
N LEU A 350 8.14 3.18 24.86
CA LEU A 350 9.41 3.48 24.18
C LEU A 350 9.26 4.35 22.93
N ALA A 351 8.01 4.53 22.47
CA ALA A 351 7.70 5.28 21.27
C ALA A 351 6.50 6.20 21.54
N ASN A 352 6.27 7.13 20.63
CA ASN A 352 5.10 7.98 20.69
C ASN A 352 3.85 7.16 20.36
N SER A 353 2.81 7.35 21.16
CA SER A 353 1.52 6.71 20.96
C SER A 353 0.40 7.64 21.39
N PHE A 354 -0.82 7.10 21.45
CA PHE A 354 -1.95 7.81 22.01
C PHE A 354 -1.79 8.15 23.51
N LEU A 355 -0.80 7.58 24.19
CA LEU A 355 -0.58 7.79 25.61
C LEU A 355 0.39 8.94 25.90
N THR A 356 1.22 9.31 24.92
CA THR A 356 2.32 10.28 25.09
C THR A 356 1.83 11.63 25.63
N GLY A 357 2.56 12.16 26.61
CA GLY A 357 2.28 13.45 27.25
C GLY A 357 1.09 13.44 28.22
N ARG A 358 0.43 12.29 28.42
CA ARG A 358 -0.74 12.18 29.31
C ARG A 358 -0.39 11.62 30.68
N SER A 359 0.87 11.20 30.88
CA SER A 359 1.30 10.61 32.14
C SER A 359 0.47 9.36 32.53
N VAL A 360 0.01 8.61 31.52
CA VAL A 360 -0.65 7.31 31.69
C VAL A 360 0.38 6.19 31.79
N ALA A 361 1.54 6.38 31.17
CA ALA A 361 2.67 5.45 31.18
C ALA A 361 3.92 6.10 31.77
N TYR A 362 4.94 5.28 32.02
CA TYR A 362 6.33 5.70 32.20
C TYR A 362 6.93 5.91 30.81
N GLU A 363 7.06 7.16 30.40
CA GLU A 363 7.37 7.52 29.01
C GLU A 363 8.88 7.71 28.83
N VAL A 364 9.45 6.95 27.90
CA VAL A 364 10.84 7.11 27.45
C VAL A 364 10.85 8.05 26.27
N HIS A 365 11.60 9.15 26.38
CA HIS A 365 11.74 10.14 25.31
C HIS A 365 13.13 10.08 24.67
N THR A 366 14.13 9.64 25.44
CA THR A 366 15.52 9.46 25.00
C THR A 366 16.06 8.12 25.49
N LEU A 367 17.15 7.64 24.89
CA LEU A 367 17.79 6.38 25.31
C LEU A 367 18.21 6.41 26.79
N ASP A 368 18.69 7.56 27.26
CA ASP A 368 19.12 7.76 28.64
C ASP A 368 17.96 7.63 29.66
N ASP A 369 16.70 7.76 29.23
CA ASP A 369 15.54 7.67 30.11
C ASP A 369 15.14 6.22 30.44
N ILE A 370 15.58 5.24 29.65
CA ILE A 370 15.07 3.86 29.72
C ILE A 370 15.27 3.28 31.13
N GLU A 371 16.49 3.33 31.66
CA GLU A 371 16.82 2.80 32.99
C GLU A 371 15.99 3.47 34.11
N THR A 372 15.81 4.78 34.01
CA THR A 372 15.03 5.55 34.98
C THR A 372 13.56 5.17 34.94
N GLN A 373 12.95 5.10 33.74
CA GLN A 373 11.54 4.75 33.60
C GLN A 373 11.26 3.29 34.00
N LEU A 374 12.16 2.35 33.66
CA LEU A 374 12.07 0.96 34.12
C LEU A 374 12.12 0.90 35.66
N SER A 375 13.02 1.65 36.28
CA SER A 375 13.15 1.67 37.74
C SER A 375 11.92 2.23 38.45
N LEU A 376 11.35 3.31 37.91
CA LEU A 376 10.09 3.87 38.41
C LEU A 376 8.92 2.89 38.24
N ALA A 377 8.87 2.15 37.12
CA ALA A 377 7.83 1.17 36.87
C ALA A 377 7.90 -0.03 37.85
N VAL A 378 9.10 -0.59 38.08
CA VAL A 378 9.32 -1.69 39.03
C VAL A 378 8.97 -1.27 40.46
N THR A 379 9.41 -0.08 40.87
CA THR A 379 9.10 0.47 42.21
C THR A 379 7.68 1.00 42.32
N ARG A 380 6.91 0.99 41.22
CA ARG A 380 5.52 1.48 41.12
C ARG A 380 5.37 2.95 41.54
N THR A 381 6.41 3.74 41.33
CA THR A 381 6.45 5.15 41.75
C THR A 381 5.42 5.96 40.95
N GLY A 382 4.36 6.42 41.63
CA GLY A 382 3.26 7.17 41.02
C GLY A 382 2.24 6.34 40.24
N LEU A 383 2.26 5.00 40.36
CA LEU A 383 1.39 4.10 39.59
C LEU A 383 -0.10 4.45 39.70
N GLU A 384 -0.62 4.71 40.91
CA GLU A 384 -2.05 4.99 41.10
C GLU A 384 -2.54 6.22 40.34
N GLU A 385 -1.72 7.27 40.25
CA GLU A 385 -2.03 8.47 39.49
C GLU A 385 -2.08 8.16 37.98
N ARG A 386 -1.14 7.35 37.49
CA ARG A 386 -1.09 6.89 36.10
C ARG A 386 -2.29 6.01 35.75
N LEU A 387 -2.65 5.08 36.63
CA LEU A 387 -3.83 4.23 36.47
C LEU A 387 -5.13 5.04 36.49
N ALA A 388 -5.25 6.04 37.39
CA ALA A 388 -6.40 6.92 37.40
C ALA A 388 -6.55 7.68 36.06
N ARG A 389 -5.44 8.18 35.50
CA ARG A 389 -5.42 8.83 34.18
C ARG A 389 -5.72 7.87 33.03
N GLY A 390 -5.19 6.65 33.08
CA GLY A 390 -5.48 5.61 32.09
C GLY A 390 -6.96 5.24 32.05
N ARG A 391 -7.60 5.09 33.22
CA ARG A 391 -9.04 4.86 33.35
C ARG A 391 -9.86 6.00 32.76
N ALA A 392 -9.49 7.24 33.06
CA ALA A 392 -10.15 8.41 32.49
C ALA A 392 -10.02 8.50 30.97
N LEU A 393 -8.81 8.25 30.45
CA LEU A 393 -8.53 8.24 29.02
C LEU A 393 -9.35 7.18 28.29
N MET A 394 -9.43 5.97 28.86
CA MET A 394 -10.24 4.88 28.32
C MET A 394 -11.71 5.26 28.19
N VAL A 395 -12.31 5.83 29.24
CA VAL A 395 -13.70 6.30 29.18
C VAL A 395 -13.91 7.33 28.08
N GLN A 396 -12.98 8.26 27.90
CA GLN A 396 -13.07 9.29 26.86
C GLN A 396 -12.93 8.74 25.45
N LEU A 397 -12.04 7.78 25.25
CA LEU A 397 -11.88 7.09 23.98
C LEU A 397 -13.19 6.42 23.57
N TYR A 398 -13.82 5.67 24.47
CA TYR A 398 -15.10 4.99 24.23
C TYR A 398 -16.28 5.95 24.06
N ASP A 399 -16.22 7.14 24.68
CA ASP A 399 -17.25 8.17 24.53
C ASP A 399 -17.15 8.95 23.21
N ARG A 400 -15.94 9.17 22.68
CA ARG A 400 -15.72 10.19 21.64
C ARG A 400 -14.96 9.75 20.39
N TYR A 401 -14.11 8.74 20.48
CA TYR A 401 -13.15 8.43 19.41
C TYR A 401 -13.26 7.01 18.87
N LEU A 402 -13.79 6.08 19.67
CA LEU A 402 -14.02 4.71 19.28
C LEU A 402 -15.48 4.50 18.92
N TYR A 403 -15.68 3.82 17.80
CA TYR A 403 -16.97 3.42 17.27
C TYR A 403 -17.13 1.92 17.51
N GLY A 404 -18.18 1.55 18.22
CA GLY A 404 -18.53 0.16 18.47
C GLY A 404 -18.99 -0.51 17.18
N THR A 405 -18.52 -1.73 16.96
CA THR A 405 -18.92 -2.55 15.79
C THR A 405 -20.06 -3.52 16.14
N LYS A 406 -20.47 -3.53 17.42
CA LYS A 406 -21.58 -4.32 17.94
C LYS A 406 -22.41 -3.45 18.89
N PRO A 407 -23.74 -3.62 18.95
CA PRO A 407 -24.59 -2.86 19.89
C PRO A 407 -24.23 -3.05 21.37
N THR A 408 -23.54 -4.13 21.70
CA THR A 408 -23.09 -4.45 23.06
C THR A 408 -21.76 -3.80 23.43
N THR A 409 -20.99 -3.30 22.45
CA THR A 409 -19.72 -2.64 22.72
C THR A 409 -19.97 -1.39 23.56
N PRO A 410 -19.21 -1.14 24.65
CA PRO A 410 -19.50 -0.07 25.60
C PRO A 410 -19.11 1.34 25.10
N THR A 411 -19.26 1.61 23.81
CA THR A 411 -19.03 2.91 23.16
C THR A 411 -20.31 3.75 23.15
N ARG A 412 -20.16 5.07 22.98
CA ARG A 412 -21.30 5.95 22.65
C ARG A 412 -21.58 5.96 21.15
N LEU A 413 -20.53 5.86 20.34
CA LEU A 413 -20.59 5.90 18.88
C LEU A 413 -20.59 4.49 18.29
N PHE A 414 -21.18 4.32 17.11
CA PHE A 414 -21.26 3.08 16.36
C PHE A 414 -20.98 3.30 14.87
N THR A 415 -20.83 2.23 14.10
CA THR A 415 -20.61 2.29 12.64
C THR A 415 -21.61 3.18 11.89
N SER A 416 -22.85 3.30 12.38
CA SER A 416 -23.84 4.23 11.84
C SER A 416 -23.48 5.71 11.98
N ASP A 417 -22.77 6.09 13.03
CA ASP A 417 -22.26 7.46 13.18
C ASP A 417 -21.18 7.78 12.14
N ILE A 418 -20.40 6.78 11.69
CA ILE A 418 -19.43 6.96 10.58
C ILE A 418 -20.19 7.29 9.29
N THR A 419 -21.25 6.55 9.01
CA THR A 419 -22.14 6.80 7.87
C THR A 419 -22.70 8.24 7.93
N GLU A 420 -23.18 8.69 9.09
CA GLU A 420 -23.68 10.06 9.27
C GLU A 420 -22.61 11.15 9.04
N VAL A 421 -21.34 10.87 9.33
CA VAL A 421 -20.24 11.80 8.99
C VAL A 421 -20.07 11.90 7.48
N ILE A 422 -20.10 10.78 6.76
CA ILE A 422 -19.90 10.73 5.31
C ILE A 422 -21.09 11.37 4.57
N LYS A 423 -22.33 11.11 5.01
CA LYS A 423 -23.56 11.65 4.40
C LYS A 423 -23.57 13.18 4.32
N ARG A 424 -22.90 13.87 5.24
CA ARG A 424 -22.76 15.34 5.21
C ARG A 424 -22.10 15.86 3.94
N TYR A 425 -21.32 15.00 3.27
CA TYR A 425 -20.62 15.31 2.04
C TYR A 425 -21.34 14.79 0.79
N LYS A 426 -22.52 14.17 0.90
CA LYS A 426 -23.28 13.67 -0.26
C LYS A 426 -23.46 14.71 -1.36
N ASN A 427 -23.78 15.94 -0.95
CA ASN A 427 -23.98 17.09 -1.83
C ASN A 427 -22.72 17.94 -2.00
N TYR A 428 -21.59 17.51 -1.43
CA TYR A 428 -20.32 18.15 -1.67
C TYR A 428 -19.94 17.87 -3.13
N VAL A 429 -19.90 18.95 -3.91
CA VAL A 429 -19.42 18.91 -5.28
C VAL A 429 -18.05 19.56 -5.25
N PRO A 430 -16.94 18.79 -5.23
CA PRO A 430 -15.63 19.34 -5.55
C PRO A 430 -15.79 20.10 -6.87
N LYS A 431 -15.30 21.34 -6.98
CA LYS A 431 -15.50 22.22 -8.16
C LYS A 431 -15.44 21.40 -9.46
N LYS A 432 -16.63 21.12 -10.04
CA LYS A 432 -16.77 20.19 -11.16
C LYS A 432 -16.29 20.85 -12.46
N ASP A 433 -15.46 20.13 -13.20
CA ASP A 433 -15.58 20.12 -14.65
C ASP A 433 -16.88 19.33 -14.97
N GLN A 434 -17.87 20.04 -15.51
CA GLN A 434 -19.31 19.71 -15.51
C GLN A 434 -19.75 18.45 -16.32
N LYS A 435 -18.87 17.51 -16.69
CA LYS A 435 -19.13 16.62 -17.85
C LYS A 435 -19.30 15.12 -17.65
N PHE A 436 -19.34 14.56 -16.45
CA PHE A 436 -19.39 13.10 -16.29
C PHE A 436 -20.70 12.60 -15.67
N VAL A 437 -21.45 11.87 -16.50
CA VAL A 437 -22.60 11.03 -16.13
C VAL A 437 -22.30 9.66 -16.75
N ASN A 438 -21.82 8.71 -15.93
CA ASN A 438 -21.75 7.23 -16.08
C ASN A 438 -20.51 6.62 -15.39
N ASN A 439 -20.17 7.07 -14.18
CA ASN A 439 -18.86 6.86 -13.56
C ASN A 439 -18.51 5.38 -13.25
N ILE A 440 -19.48 4.52 -12.87
CA ILE A 440 -19.15 3.14 -12.47
C ILE A 440 -18.88 2.22 -13.66
N ASP A 441 -19.63 2.37 -14.75
CA ASP A 441 -19.40 1.59 -15.96
C ASP A 441 -18.15 2.08 -16.68
N GLU A 442 -17.85 3.39 -16.64
CA GLU A 442 -16.56 3.93 -17.07
C GLU A 442 -15.40 3.41 -16.22
N PHE A 443 -15.56 3.32 -14.89
CA PHE A 443 -14.57 2.74 -13.99
C PHE A 443 -14.34 1.24 -14.28
N ARG A 444 -15.40 0.46 -14.48
CA ARG A 444 -15.28 -0.95 -14.87
C ARG A 444 -14.64 -1.11 -16.24
N ALA A 445 -15.06 -0.34 -17.24
CA ALA A 445 -14.45 -0.36 -18.57
C ALA A 445 -12.98 0.07 -18.54
N PHE A 446 -12.63 1.02 -17.67
CA PHE A 446 -11.25 1.42 -17.40
C PHE A 446 -10.44 0.24 -16.82
N LEU A 447 -10.97 -0.46 -15.82
CA LEU A 447 -10.31 -1.65 -15.26
C LEU A 447 -10.24 -2.81 -16.27
N ASP A 448 -11.27 -3.05 -17.08
CA ASP A 448 -11.32 -4.16 -18.04
C ASP A 448 -10.41 -3.92 -19.26
N GLY A 449 -10.27 -2.66 -19.70
CA GLY A 449 -9.41 -2.26 -20.80
C GLY A 449 -7.91 -2.49 -20.55
N SER A 450 -7.50 -2.62 -19.27
CA SER A 450 -6.10 -2.80 -18.88
C SER A 450 -5.51 -4.15 -19.26
N TYR A 451 -6.35 -5.19 -19.39
CA TYR A 451 -5.93 -6.58 -19.58
C TYR A 451 -5.69 -6.98 -21.05
N SER A 452 -5.83 -6.06 -22.00
CA SER A 452 -5.67 -6.39 -23.43
C SER A 452 -4.19 -6.47 -23.86
N LYS A 453 -3.78 -7.64 -24.39
CA LYS A 453 -2.38 -8.05 -24.68
C LYS A 453 -1.61 -7.27 -25.78
N ASN A 454 -2.15 -6.18 -26.33
CA ASN A 454 -1.61 -5.52 -27.53
C ASN A 454 -0.69 -4.30 -27.28
N SER A 455 -0.11 -4.17 -26.09
CA SER A 455 0.58 -2.96 -25.59
C SER A 455 2.07 -2.81 -25.93
N TRP A 456 2.70 -3.78 -26.60
CA TRP A 456 4.15 -3.73 -26.85
C TRP A 456 4.61 -2.54 -27.71
N LYS A 457 3.78 -2.07 -28.65
CA LYS A 457 4.13 -0.96 -29.54
C LYS A 457 4.19 0.40 -28.82
N TYR A 458 3.44 0.58 -27.74
CA TYR A 458 3.47 1.80 -26.93
C TYR A 458 4.73 1.93 -26.06
N ARG A 459 5.48 0.84 -25.88
CA ARG A 459 6.69 0.80 -25.05
C ARG A 459 7.88 1.49 -25.72
N GLU A 460 8.00 1.39 -27.04
CA GLU A 460 9.12 1.95 -27.82
C GLU A 460 8.98 3.47 -28.02
N ASP A 461 7.80 3.92 -28.48
CA ASP A 461 7.51 5.36 -28.64
C ASP A 461 7.65 6.12 -27.31
N TYR A 462 7.30 5.47 -26.20
CA TYR A 462 7.39 6.06 -24.87
C TYR A 462 8.82 6.08 -24.30
N LEU A 463 9.60 5.00 -24.47
CA LEU A 463 11.03 5.02 -24.12
C LEU A 463 11.76 6.12 -24.89
N ASN A 464 11.42 6.33 -26.17
CA ASN A 464 11.92 7.43 -26.95
C ASN A 464 11.50 8.81 -26.38
N SER A 465 10.28 8.93 -25.86
CA SER A 465 9.81 10.17 -25.20
C SER A 465 10.52 10.45 -23.87
N ILE A 466 10.84 9.44 -23.05
CA ILE A 466 11.63 9.63 -21.81
C ILE A 466 13.06 10.05 -22.16
N ILE A 467 13.68 9.41 -23.14
CA ILE A 467 15.01 9.79 -23.63
C ILE A 467 14.97 11.26 -24.07
N GLN A 468 13.91 11.68 -24.76
CA GLN A 468 13.73 13.07 -25.18
C GLN A 468 13.53 14.03 -24.00
N ILE A 469 12.70 13.70 -23.00
CA ILE A 469 12.54 14.51 -21.79
C ILE A 469 13.87 14.66 -21.04
N GLY A 470 14.63 13.57 -20.90
CA GLY A 470 15.97 13.63 -20.29
C GLY A 470 16.96 14.48 -21.09
N HIS A 471 16.81 14.56 -22.42
CA HIS A 471 17.55 15.51 -23.24
C HIS A 471 17.11 16.96 -23.01
N GLU A 472 15.80 17.22 -22.89
CA GLU A 472 15.23 18.55 -22.63
C GLU A 472 15.63 19.08 -21.24
N GLU A 473 15.54 18.27 -20.19
CA GLU A 473 16.00 18.62 -18.82
C GLU A 473 17.50 18.92 -18.79
N ARG A 474 18.30 18.11 -19.49
CA ARG A 474 19.74 18.35 -19.65
C ARG A 474 20.02 19.68 -20.34
N ASP A 475 19.25 20.04 -21.35
CA ASP A 475 19.40 21.31 -22.04
C ASP A 475 18.89 22.50 -21.22
N GLU A 476 17.87 22.33 -20.38
CA GLU A 476 17.43 23.33 -19.41
C GLU A 476 18.47 23.56 -18.30
N LEU A 477 19.09 22.50 -17.78
CA LEU A 477 20.21 22.61 -16.84
C LEU A 477 21.43 23.31 -17.46
N ARG A 478 21.70 23.07 -18.76
CA ARG A 478 22.74 23.79 -19.49
C ARG A 478 22.42 25.27 -19.63
N ARG A 479 21.18 25.63 -19.97
CA ARG A 479 20.72 27.04 -20.03
C ARG A 479 20.80 27.72 -18.68
N THR A 480 20.37 27.04 -17.62
CA THR A 480 20.44 27.57 -16.24
C THR A 480 21.88 27.84 -15.84
N ASN A 481 22.79 26.90 -16.09
CA ASN A 481 24.23 27.09 -15.86
C ASN A 481 24.81 28.24 -16.69
N GLN A 482 24.37 28.39 -17.95
CA GLN A 482 24.79 29.51 -18.79
C GLN A 482 24.29 30.85 -18.21
N ASN A 483 23.03 30.95 -17.81
CA ASN A 483 22.47 32.15 -17.19
C ASN A 483 23.19 32.52 -15.88
N LEU A 484 23.54 31.52 -15.06
CA LEU A 484 24.33 31.74 -13.84
C LEU A 484 25.73 32.27 -14.14
N ARG A 485 26.36 31.80 -15.22
CA ARG A 485 27.66 32.34 -15.69
C ARG A 485 27.53 33.77 -16.19
N GLU A 486 26.52 34.06 -16.99
CA GLU A 486 26.25 35.42 -17.48
C GLU A 486 25.94 36.39 -16.33
N GLU A 487 25.20 35.95 -15.30
CA GLU A 487 24.95 36.72 -14.09
C GLU A 487 26.22 36.95 -13.28
N ALA A 488 27.07 35.93 -13.15
CA ALA A 488 28.38 36.07 -12.50
C ALA A 488 29.28 37.07 -13.25
N ASP A 489 29.30 37.03 -14.58
CA ASP A 489 30.04 37.99 -15.40
C ASP A 489 29.50 39.42 -15.25
N ARG A 490 28.16 39.59 -15.16
CA ARG A 490 27.53 40.89 -14.89
C ARG A 490 27.95 41.44 -13.52
N LEU A 491 27.87 40.63 -12.47
CA LEU A 491 28.28 40.99 -11.12
C LEU A 491 29.76 41.35 -11.06
N PHE A 492 30.61 40.65 -11.80
CA PHE A 492 32.03 40.97 -11.92
C PHE A 492 32.27 42.34 -12.58
N GLU A 493 31.46 42.71 -13.58
CA GLU A 493 31.55 44.03 -14.21
C GLU A 493 30.99 45.15 -13.30
N GLU A 494 29.91 44.91 -12.57
CA GLU A 494 29.40 45.80 -11.52
C GLU A 494 30.46 46.04 -10.44
N GLN A 495 31.16 44.98 -10.01
CA GLN A 495 32.28 45.07 -9.06
C GLN A 495 33.40 45.99 -9.57
N LYS A 496 33.73 45.96 -10.87
CA LYS A 496 34.70 46.89 -11.46
C LYS A 496 34.20 48.33 -11.41
N GLN A 497 32.92 48.57 -11.68
CA GLN A 497 32.33 49.90 -11.59
C GLN A 497 32.38 50.44 -10.16
N TYR A 498 32.09 49.60 -9.17
CA TYR A 498 32.23 49.96 -7.76
C TYR A 498 33.68 50.22 -7.36
N ALA A 499 34.65 49.47 -7.90
CA ALA A 499 36.07 49.73 -7.67
C ALA A 499 36.48 51.10 -8.23
N VAL A 500 35.94 51.51 -9.39
CA VAL A 500 36.15 52.85 -9.95
C VAL A 500 35.51 53.93 -9.07
N GLN A 501 34.25 53.76 -8.66
CA GLN A 501 33.57 54.70 -7.74
C GLN A 501 34.33 54.85 -6.42
N LYS A 502 34.82 53.74 -5.86
CA LYS A 502 35.66 53.72 -4.65
C LYS A 502 36.96 54.49 -4.84
N ALA A 503 37.60 54.38 -6.01
CA ALA A 503 38.80 55.15 -6.33
C ALA A 503 38.49 56.65 -6.44
N THR A 504 37.40 57.03 -7.10
CA THR A 504 36.93 58.42 -7.21
C THR A 504 36.64 59.03 -5.84
N LEU A 505 35.87 58.33 -5.00
CA LEU A 505 35.55 58.79 -3.64
C LEU A 505 36.81 58.94 -2.79
N SER A 506 37.76 58.02 -2.90
CA SER A 506 39.06 58.11 -2.22
C SER A 506 39.84 59.36 -2.64
N GLU A 507 39.85 59.67 -3.95
CA GLU A 507 40.51 60.85 -4.50
C GLU A 507 39.84 62.16 -4.02
N GLU A 508 38.50 62.22 -4.05
CA GLU A 508 37.73 63.36 -3.54
C GLU A 508 38.02 63.63 -2.06
N ILE A 509 38.09 62.56 -1.24
CA ILE A 509 38.48 62.66 0.18
C ILE A 509 39.89 63.25 0.33
N GLU A 510 40.85 62.83 -0.49
CA GLU A 510 42.23 63.37 -0.45
C GLU A 510 42.32 64.82 -0.94
N VAL A 511 41.48 65.24 -1.89
CA VAL A 511 41.34 66.66 -2.27
C VAL A 511 40.79 67.47 -1.11
N LEU A 512 39.72 67.01 -0.48
CA LEU A 512 39.11 67.67 0.69
C LEU A 512 40.10 67.78 1.86
N LYS A 513 40.89 66.73 2.14
CA LYS A 513 41.95 66.76 3.17
C LYS A 513 42.99 67.85 2.90
N ARG A 514 43.41 68.03 1.65
CA ARG A 514 44.35 69.09 1.24
C ARG A 514 43.74 70.48 1.40
N SER A 515 42.51 70.69 0.90
CA SER A 515 41.82 71.97 1.06
C SER A 515 41.57 72.34 2.52
N LEU A 516 41.34 71.36 3.39
CA LEU A 516 41.19 71.57 4.83
C LEU A 516 42.53 71.98 5.49
N ALA A 517 43.64 71.40 5.04
CA ALA A 517 44.98 71.70 5.55
C ALA A 517 45.51 73.09 5.11
N GLU A 518 45.03 73.60 3.97
CA GLU A 518 45.41 74.90 3.40
C GLU A 518 44.55 76.08 3.90
N SER A 519 43.51 75.80 4.72
CA SER A 519 42.59 76.83 5.21
C SER A 519 43.16 77.57 6.43
N ASP A 520 43.78 78.73 6.21
CA ASP A 520 44.28 79.64 7.26
C ASP A 520 43.14 80.32 8.04
N GLY A 521 42.53 79.60 8.99
CA GLY A 521 41.89 80.13 10.22
C GLY A 521 40.75 81.16 10.17
N GLU A 522 40.42 81.78 9.02
CA GLU A 522 39.38 82.84 8.95
C GLU A 522 38.00 82.32 8.50
N HIS A 523 37.86 81.02 8.20
CA HIS A 523 36.63 80.45 7.62
C HIS A 523 36.14 79.17 8.32
N ASP A 524 35.86 79.25 9.63
CA ASP A 524 35.32 78.16 10.44
C ASP A 524 34.08 77.46 9.83
N ALA A 525 33.19 78.23 9.19
CA ALA A 525 31.99 77.69 8.54
C ALA A 525 32.32 76.79 7.33
N ARG A 526 33.37 77.12 6.57
CA ARG A 526 33.80 76.33 5.41
C ARG A 526 34.55 75.08 5.84
N ILE A 527 35.35 75.16 6.90
CA ILE A 527 36.02 74.00 7.51
C ILE A 527 34.97 73.00 8.01
N GLN A 528 33.89 73.47 8.65
CA GLN A 528 32.84 72.61 9.17
C GLN A 528 31.99 71.94 8.08
N ASP A 529 31.72 72.65 6.97
CA ASP A 529 31.07 72.07 5.78
C ASP A 529 31.93 70.97 5.15
N LEU A 530 33.23 71.22 4.96
CA LEU A 530 34.18 70.23 4.42
C LEU A 530 34.33 69.00 5.33
N HIS A 531 34.32 69.17 6.66
CA HIS A 531 34.28 68.05 7.61
C HIS A 531 33.02 67.21 7.48
N THR A 532 31.86 67.85 7.29
CA THR A 532 30.57 67.16 7.13
C THR A 532 30.52 66.38 5.82
N GLN A 533 31.00 66.97 4.73
CA GLN A 533 31.11 66.32 3.42
C GLN A 533 32.06 65.11 3.50
N ARG A 534 33.24 65.26 4.12
CA ARG A 534 34.18 64.16 4.33
C ARG A 534 33.58 63.02 5.15
N SER A 535 32.93 63.32 6.28
CA SER A 535 32.29 62.30 7.13
C SER A 535 31.19 61.53 6.38
N THR A 536 30.46 62.22 5.51
CA THR A 536 29.41 61.62 4.68
C THR A 536 30.02 60.67 3.65
N LEU A 537 31.08 61.09 2.95
CA LEU A 537 31.78 60.27 1.96
C LEU A 537 32.49 59.06 2.59
N GLU A 538 33.11 59.21 3.76
CA GLU A 538 33.71 58.09 4.52
C GLU A 538 32.65 57.06 4.92
N SER A 539 31.46 57.51 5.33
CA SER A 539 30.34 56.61 5.68
C SER A 539 29.80 55.87 4.45
N GLN A 540 29.67 56.55 3.31
CA GLN A 540 29.28 55.92 2.03
C GLN A 540 30.30 54.88 1.57
N LEU A 541 31.60 55.16 1.75
CA LEU A 541 32.68 54.24 1.40
C LEU A 541 32.67 52.96 2.25
N VAL A 542 32.39 53.07 3.55
CA VAL A 542 32.24 51.91 4.44
C VAL A 542 31.05 51.04 4.02
N LEU A 543 29.88 51.65 3.82
CA LEU A 543 28.68 50.93 3.39
C LEU A 543 28.88 50.22 2.04
N LEU A 544 29.57 50.86 1.10
CA LEU A 544 29.90 50.27 -0.18
C LEU A 544 30.83 49.06 -0.05
N ASN A 545 31.83 49.11 0.84
CA ASN A 545 32.74 47.98 1.09
C ASN A 545 32.02 46.79 1.74
N GLU A 546 31.12 47.04 2.68
CA GLU A 546 30.32 45.99 3.33
C GLU A 546 29.38 45.32 2.33
N THR A 547 28.72 46.12 1.47
CA THR A 547 27.84 45.62 0.41
C THR A 547 28.62 44.74 -0.59
N LEU A 548 29.79 45.22 -1.04
CA LEU A 548 30.64 44.48 -1.98
C LEU A 548 31.15 43.17 -1.38
N ALA A 549 31.50 43.14 -0.09
CA ALA A 549 31.96 41.93 0.58
C ALA A 549 30.83 40.88 0.66
N ALA A 550 29.62 41.30 1.07
CA ALA A 550 28.47 40.41 1.16
C ALA A 550 28.04 39.83 -0.20
N GLU A 551 28.06 40.64 -1.26
CA GLU A 551 27.74 40.17 -2.62
C GLU A 551 28.78 39.18 -3.17
N ASN A 552 30.07 39.39 -2.88
CA ASN A 552 31.14 38.45 -3.28
C ASN A 552 31.02 37.10 -2.57
N ASP A 553 30.74 37.10 -1.26
CA ASP A 553 30.55 35.86 -0.49
C ASP A 553 29.34 35.07 -1.01
N LEU A 554 28.23 35.77 -1.32
CA LEU A 554 27.03 35.14 -1.87
C LEU A 554 27.25 34.59 -3.29
N ALA A 555 27.96 35.32 -4.16
CA ALA A 555 28.29 34.85 -5.50
C ALA A 555 29.21 33.62 -5.47
N ALA A 556 30.25 33.63 -4.63
CA ALA A 556 31.16 32.50 -4.46
C ALA A 556 30.43 31.24 -3.97
N GLU A 557 29.48 31.39 -3.03
CA GLU A 557 28.68 30.27 -2.55
C GLU A 557 27.75 29.70 -3.63
N ARG A 558 27.10 30.56 -4.42
CA ARG A 558 26.27 30.11 -5.55
C ARG A 558 27.07 29.36 -6.61
N ILE A 559 28.29 29.81 -6.91
CA ILE A 559 29.19 29.11 -7.85
C ILE A 559 29.59 27.73 -7.30
N ARG A 560 29.97 27.64 -6.01
CA ARG A 560 30.31 26.35 -5.38
C ARG A 560 29.16 25.35 -5.43
N GLN A 561 27.93 25.79 -5.15
CA GLN A 561 26.74 24.94 -5.22
C GLN A 561 26.45 24.49 -6.67
N ALA A 562 26.59 25.38 -7.64
CA ALA A 562 26.40 25.04 -9.06
C ALA A 562 27.42 24.00 -9.54
N ASP A 563 28.70 24.18 -9.21
CA ASP A 563 29.76 23.22 -9.59
C ASP A 563 29.56 21.86 -8.92
N GLN A 564 29.13 21.82 -7.65
CA GLN A 564 28.80 20.58 -6.95
C GLN A 564 27.62 19.86 -7.61
N ASN A 565 26.56 20.57 -7.97
CA ASN A 565 25.40 20.00 -8.66
C ASN A 565 25.77 19.44 -10.05
N VAL A 566 26.64 20.12 -10.80
CA VAL A 566 27.15 19.63 -12.08
C VAL A 566 27.98 18.37 -11.91
N ALA A 567 28.85 18.31 -10.90
CA ALA A 567 29.67 17.14 -10.62
C ALA A 567 28.82 15.91 -10.23
N VAL A 568 27.79 16.10 -9.39
CA VAL A 568 26.82 15.05 -9.02
C VAL A 568 26.07 14.55 -10.26
N ALA A 569 25.51 15.46 -11.06
CA ALA A 569 24.77 15.08 -12.28
C ALA A 569 25.65 14.34 -13.30
N GLN A 570 26.93 14.73 -13.45
CA GLN A 570 27.88 14.03 -14.31
C GLN A 570 28.21 12.62 -13.79
N ALA A 571 28.40 12.47 -12.48
CA ALA A 571 28.66 11.17 -11.86
C ALA A 571 27.46 10.22 -11.98
N GLU A 572 26.24 10.72 -11.75
CA GLU A 572 25.00 9.95 -11.92
C GLU A 572 24.77 9.56 -13.39
N SER A 573 25.01 10.48 -14.33
CA SER A 573 24.92 10.18 -15.76
C SER A 573 25.94 9.12 -16.20
N ALA A 574 27.18 9.17 -15.69
CA ALA A 574 28.20 8.18 -15.99
C ALA A 574 27.85 6.80 -15.41
N LYS A 575 27.33 6.77 -14.18
CA LYS A 575 26.83 5.55 -13.54
C LYS A 575 25.66 4.95 -14.35
N LEU A 576 24.69 5.76 -14.72
CA LEU A 576 23.53 5.31 -15.51
C LEU A 576 23.96 4.76 -16.89
N ALA A 577 24.92 5.41 -17.55
CA ALA A 577 25.46 4.91 -18.82
C ALA A 577 26.13 3.53 -18.66
N ALA A 578 26.88 3.33 -17.57
CA ALA A 578 27.50 2.04 -17.26
C ALA A 578 26.44 0.96 -16.95
N ASP A 579 25.41 1.30 -16.17
CA ASP A 579 24.31 0.38 -15.82
C ASP A 579 23.51 -0.03 -17.08
N ILE A 580 23.28 0.90 -18.01
CA ILE A 580 22.63 0.61 -19.31
C ILE A 580 23.48 -0.34 -20.15
N GLU A 581 24.80 -0.13 -20.21
CA GLU A 581 25.72 -0.99 -20.97
C GLU A 581 25.83 -2.40 -20.35
N ASP A 582 25.81 -2.51 -19.02
CA ASP A 582 25.79 -3.80 -18.33
C ASP A 582 24.46 -4.54 -18.56
N LEU A 583 23.32 -3.85 -18.44
CA LEU A 583 22.01 -4.42 -18.72
C LEU A 583 21.89 -4.87 -20.19
N ALA A 584 22.43 -4.11 -21.14
CA ALA A 584 22.47 -4.49 -22.54
C ALA A 584 23.29 -5.77 -22.77
N ARG A 585 24.43 -5.91 -22.08
CA ARG A 585 25.26 -7.14 -22.10
C ARG A 585 24.53 -8.33 -21.49
N GLN A 586 23.89 -8.16 -20.33
CA GLN A 586 23.10 -9.21 -19.68
C GLN A 586 21.95 -9.69 -20.58
N LYS A 587 21.21 -8.77 -21.19
CA LYS A 587 20.11 -9.12 -22.12
C LYS A 587 20.60 -9.79 -23.40
N ALA A 588 21.77 -9.38 -23.92
CA ALA A 588 22.37 -10.05 -25.08
C ALA A 588 22.76 -11.50 -24.75
N ALA A 589 23.38 -11.72 -23.58
CA ALA A 589 23.75 -13.06 -23.10
C ALA A 589 22.52 -13.94 -22.82
N GLU A 590 21.46 -13.38 -22.22
CA GLU A 590 20.19 -14.09 -21.99
C GLU A 590 19.51 -14.46 -23.32
N LYS A 591 19.52 -13.57 -24.31
CA LYS A 591 18.99 -13.84 -25.65
C LYS A 591 19.74 -14.97 -26.34
N GLU A 592 21.07 -15.01 -26.23
CA GLU A 592 21.90 -16.08 -26.80
C GLU A 592 21.59 -17.42 -26.11
N LYS A 593 21.52 -17.43 -24.77
CA LYS A 593 21.12 -18.60 -23.99
C LYS A 593 19.73 -19.13 -24.38
N LEU A 594 18.75 -18.24 -24.51
CA LEU A 594 17.40 -18.61 -24.93
C LEU A 594 17.37 -19.15 -26.37
N ALA A 595 18.19 -18.60 -27.27
CA ALA A 595 18.31 -19.10 -28.64
C ALA A 595 18.87 -20.53 -28.65
N ASP A 596 19.87 -20.83 -27.83
CA ASP A 596 20.44 -22.16 -27.68
C ASP A 596 19.43 -23.16 -27.06
N GLU A 597 18.68 -22.74 -26.03
CA GLU A 597 17.62 -23.56 -25.43
C GLU A 597 16.51 -23.87 -26.45
N ILE A 598 16.09 -22.88 -27.25
CA ILE A 598 15.10 -23.07 -28.32
C ILE A 598 15.62 -24.03 -29.39
N ASP A 599 16.88 -23.92 -29.81
CA ASP A 599 17.48 -24.83 -30.80
C ASP A 599 17.57 -26.26 -30.26
N GLN A 600 17.95 -26.44 -28.99
CA GLN A 600 17.97 -27.74 -28.32
C GLN A 600 16.57 -28.37 -28.25
N LEU A 601 15.56 -27.62 -27.81
CA LEU A 601 14.17 -28.08 -27.76
C LEU A 601 13.63 -28.40 -29.15
N THR A 602 13.96 -27.59 -30.16
CA THR A 602 13.57 -27.84 -31.55
C THR A 602 14.17 -29.14 -32.08
N LYS A 603 15.46 -29.40 -31.81
CA LYS A 603 16.13 -30.66 -32.17
C LYS A 603 15.52 -31.85 -31.45
N GLN A 604 15.24 -31.72 -30.16
CA GLN A 604 14.59 -32.78 -29.36
C GLN A 604 13.21 -33.12 -29.94
N HIS A 605 12.32 -32.12 -30.09
CA HIS A 605 10.98 -32.33 -30.62
C HIS A 605 10.98 -32.85 -32.06
N THR A 606 11.91 -32.40 -32.90
CA THR A 606 12.06 -32.93 -34.27
C THR A 606 12.45 -34.41 -34.25
N GLY A 607 13.34 -34.82 -33.33
CA GLY A 607 13.70 -36.23 -33.14
C GLY A 607 12.54 -37.08 -32.63
N GLU A 608 11.77 -36.58 -31.65
CA GLU A 608 10.57 -37.24 -31.13
C GLU A 608 9.49 -37.41 -32.21
N LEU A 609 9.26 -36.38 -33.03
CA LEU A 609 8.31 -36.43 -34.16
C LEU A 609 8.74 -37.42 -35.24
N ALA A 610 10.04 -37.50 -35.55
CA ALA A 610 10.56 -38.48 -36.51
C ALA A 610 10.35 -39.92 -36.02
N LYS A 611 10.59 -40.17 -34.72
CA LYS A 611 10.34 -41.48 -34.10
C LYS A 611 8.86 -41.83 -34.10
N LEU A 612 7.99 -40.87 -33.75
CA LEU A 612 6.53 -41.06 -33.78
C LEU A 612 6.03 -41.36 -35.20
N ALA A 613 6.58 -40.69 -36.22
CA ALA A 613 6.24 -40.95 -37.62
C ALA A 613 6.66 -42.36 -38.07
N GLU A 614 7.80 -42.86 -37.61
CA GLU A 614 8.25 -44.24 -37.86
C GLU A 614 7.32 -45.26 -37.18
N GLU A 615 6.97 -45.05 -35.91
CA GLU A 615 6.04 -45.89 -35.14
C GLU A 615 4.64 -45.93 -35.80
N ILE A 616 4.12 -44.77 -36.22
CA ILE A 616 2.85 -44.68 -36.98
C ILE A 616 2.97 -45.41 -38.31
N GLY A 617 4.11 -45.31 -39.00
CA GLY A 617 4.38 -46.00 -40.25
C GLY A 617 4.32 -47.52 -40.10
N GLU A 618 4.95 -48.07 -39.06
CA GLU A 618 4.92 -49.51 -38.77
C GLU A 618 3.52 -49.99 -38.33
N LEU A 619 2.82 -49.25 -37.48
CA LEU A 619 1.44 -49.54 -37.11
C LEU A 619 0.51 -49.53 -38.33
N THR A 620 0.70 -48.57 -39.24
CA THR A 620 -0.08 -48.49 -40.48
C THR A 620 0.17 -49.70 -41.38
N LYS A 621 1.42 -50.17 -41.50
CA LYS A 621 1.75 -51.40 -42.24
C LYS A 621 1.07 -52.62 -41.62
N GLN A 622 1.09 -52.74 -40.29
CA GLN A 622 0.43 -53.83 -39.57
C GLN A 622 -1.09 -53.82 -39.81
N HIS A 623 -1.75 -52.67 -39.65
CA HIS A 623 -3.19 -52.55 -39.93
C HIS A 623 -3.55 -52.83 -41.39
N ILE A 624 -2.72 -52.44 -42.36
CA ILE A 624 -2.95 -52.77 -43.78
C ILE A 624 -2.93 -54.30 -43.98
N VAL A 625 -2.00 -55.01 -43.34
CA VAL A 625 -1.95 -56.48 -43.39
C VAL A 625 -3.21 -57.08 -42.78
N GLU A 626 -3.62 -56.64 -41.58
CA GLU A 626 -4.83 -57.11 -40.91
C GLU A 626 -6.10 -56.87 -41.73
N ILE A 627 -6.28 -55.66 -42.28
CA ILE A 627 -7.41 -55.31 -43.15
C ILE A 627 -7.40 -56.18 -44.41
N THR A 628 -6.24 -56.45 -45.00
CA THR A 628 -6.11 -57.30 -46.19
C THR A 628 -6.50 -58.74 -45.87
N THR A 629 -6.07 -59.27 -44.72
CA THR A 629 -6.46 -60.61 -44.24
C THR A 629 -7.97 -60.69 -43.96
N LEU A 630 -8.55 -59.70 -43.28
CA LEU A 630 -9.98 -59.62 -43.02
C LEU A 630 -10.79 -59.54 -44.32
N LYS A 631 -10.35 -58.72 -45.28
CA LYS A 631 -10.97 -58.60 -46.60
C LYS A 631 -10.96 -59.93 -47.34
N GLN A 632 -9.84 -60.66 -47.30
CA GLN A 632 -9.76 -62.00 -47.90
C GLN A 632 -10.74 -62.97 -47.22
N GLY A 633 -10.75 -63.03 -45.89
CA GLY A 633 -11.71 -63.87 -45.15
C GLY A 633 -13.18 -63.52 -45.42
N PHE A 634 -13.49 -62.24 -45.62
CA PHE A 634 -14.82 -61.79 -46.02
C PHE A 634 -15.18 -62.23 -47.44
N HIS A 635 -14.25 -62.14 -48.39
CA HIS A 635 -14.44 -62.66 -49.75
C HIS A 635 -14.67 -64.17 -49.75
N ASP A 636 -13.90 -64.93 -48.96
CA ASP A 636 -14.06 -66.38 -48.83
C ASP A 636 -15.44 -66.74 -48.24
N THR A 637 -15.87 -66.01 -47.20
CA THR A 637 -17.20 -66.16 -46.59
C THR A 637 -18.32 -65.81 -47.58
N LEU A 638 -18.19 -64.72 -48.32
CA LEU A 638 -19.16 -64.33 -49.35
C LEU A 638 -19.24 -65.37 -50.47
N ALA A 639 -18.11 -65.93 -50.91
CA ALA A 639 -18.10 -66.99 -51.90
C ALA A 639 -18.83 -68.25 -51.38
N GLU A 640 -18.63 -68.62 -50.11
CA GLU A 640 -19.35 -69.72 -49.48
C GLU A 640 -20.86 -69.45 -49.38
N VAL A 641 -21.25 -68.27 -48.89
CA VAL A 641 -22.67 -67.86 -48.78
C VAL A 641 -23.33 -67.82 -50.15
N ASN A 642 -22.66 -67.27 -51.17
CA ASN A 642 -23.19 -67.22 -52.53
C ASN A 642 -23.34 -68.63 -53.11
N GLY A 643 -22.39 -69.53 -52.83
CA GLY A 643 -22.52 -70.95 -53.17
C GLY A 643 -23.76 -71.60 -52.55
N ARG A 644 -24.01 -71.37 -51.26
CA ARG A 644 -25.21 -71.86 -50.55
C ARG A 644 -26.50 -71.22 -51.07
N LEU A 645 -26.47 -69.92 -51.40
CA LEU A 645 -27.61 -69.19 -51.95
C LEU A 645 -27.98 -69.72 -53.33
N MET A 646 -27.00 -69.97 -54.20
CA MET A 646 -27.25 -70.54 -55.53
C MET A 646 -27.86 -71.93 -55.43
N GLN A 647 -27.36 -72.79 -54.53
CA GLN A 647 -27.99 -74.10 -54.23
C GLN A 647 -29.44 -73.96 -53.73
N THR A 648 -29.72 -72.92 -52.94
CA THR A 648 -31.07 -72.65 -52.41
C THR A 648 -32.00 -72.10 -53.49
N LEU A 649 -31.52 -71.20 -54.34
CA LEU A 649 -32.26 -70.66 -55.48
C LEU A 649 -32.60 -71.75 -56.50
N GLU A 650 -31.70 -72.70 -56.71
CA GLU A 650 -31.95 -73.84 -57.58
C GLU A 650 -33.09 -74.71 -57.03
N LYS A 651 -33.07 -75.03 -55.72
CA LYS A 651 -34.21 -75.63 -55.02
C LYS A 651 -35.49 -74.79 -55.08
N TYR A 652 -35.39 -73.47 -55.00
CA TYR A 652 -36.56 -72.59 -55.03
C TYR A 652 -37.18 -72.53 -56.43
N LYS A 653 -36.38 -72.55 -57.50
CA LYS A 653 -36.87 -72.66 -58.88
C LYS A 653 -37.59 -73.99 -59.11
N GLU A 654 -37.08 -75.08 -58.53
CA GLU A 654 -37.77 -76.38 -58.53
C GLU A 654 -39.15 -76.27 -57.85
N LEU A 655 -39.26 -75.52 -56.74
CA LEU A 655 -40.53 -75.31 -56.02
C LEU A 655 -41.47 -74.29 -56.70
N GLU A 656 -40.97 -73.20 -57.26
CA GLU A 656 -41.75 -72.16 -57.93
C GLU A 656 -42.37 -72.68 -59.23
N GLN A 657 -41.63 -73.52 -59.98
CA GLN A 657 -42.18 -74.25 -61.11
C GLN A 657 -43.32 -75.19 -60.67
N HIS A 658 -43.29 -75.66 -59.43
CA HIS A 658 -44.37 -76.43 -58.84
C HIS A 658 -45.60 -75.56 -58.51
N ALA A 659 -45.40 -74.34 -57.98
CA ALA A 659 -46.44 -73.42 -57.50
C ALA A 659 -47.10 -72.54 -58.59
N LYS A 660 -46.40 -72.14 -59.66
CA LYS A 660 -47.00 -71.40 -60.80
C LYS A 660 -48.04 -72.21 -61.57
N ASN A 661 -48.03 -73.53 -61.41
CA ASN A 661 -49.13 -74.37 -61.87
C ASN A 661 -50.43 -74.17 -61.06
N THR A 662 -50.43 -73.35 -59.99
CA THR A 662 -51.51 -73.28 -59.00
C THR A 662 -52.26 -71.93 -58.94
N ASP A 663 -51.61 -70.76 -59.16
CA ASP A 663 -52.15 -69.45 -58.69
C ASP A 663 -52.68 -68.45 -59.74
N HIS A 664 -52.94 -68.85 -60.98
CA HIS A 664 -53.68 -67.99 -61.93
C HIS A 664 -55.14 -67.69 -61.51
N ILE A 665 -55.55 -68.14 -60.31
CA ILE A 665 -56.94 -68.35 -59.88
C ILE A 665 -57.54 -67.14 -59.13
N LEU A 666 -56.78 -66.19 -58.55
CA LEU A 666 -57.35 -65.33 -57.49
C LEU A 666 -57.35 -63.79 -57.67
N ASP A 667 -56.73 -63.21 -58.70
CA ASP A 667 -56.53 -61.74 -58.81
C ASP A 667 -57.76 -60.89 -59.27
N MET A 668 -58.99 -61.39 -59.16
CA MET A 668 -60.16 -60.74 -59.77
C MET A 668 -61.08 -59.88 -58.86
N TYR A 669 -60.80 -59.70 -57.56
CA TYR A 669 -61.72 -58.99 -56.65
C TYR A 669 -60.95 -58.17 -55.59
N ARG A 670 -61.19 -56.89 -55.25
CA ARG A 670 -62.14 -55.82 -55.60
C ARG A 670 -61.68 -54.51 -54.90
N LEU A 671 -61.93 -53.36 -55.52
CA LEU A 671 -61.64 -51.97 -55.09
C LEU A 671 -62.80 -51.33 -54.27
N GLY A 672 -62.52 -50.40 -53.33
CA GLY A 672 -63.44 -49.31 -52.93
C GLY A 672 -63.53 -48.86 -51.44
N SER A 673 -63.04 -47.64 -51.15
CA SER A 673 -63.54 -46.56 -50.23
C SER A 673 -63.72 -46.74 -48.69
N PRO A 674 -63.57 -45.66 -47.87
CA PRO A 674 -63.15 -45.71 -46.45
C PRO A 674 -64.23 -45.30 -45.41
N THR A 675 -64.30 -45.99 -44.26
CA THR A 675 -64.64 -45.40 -42.95
C THR A 675 -64.29 -46.36 -41.81
N GLN A 676 -63.90 -45.78 -40.67
CA GLN A 676 -63.80 -46.29 -39.29
C GLN A 676 -64.19 -47.74 -39.01
N TYR A 677 -63.37 -48.44 -38.22
CA TYR A 677 -63.68 -49.12 -36.95
C TYR A 677 -62.41 -49.90 -36.56
N ALA A 678 -61.64 -49.42 -35.59
CA ALA A 678 -61.72 -49.86 -34.20
C ALA A 678 -61.38 -51.34 -34.00
N ILE A 679 -60.29 -51.54 -33.24
CA ILE A 679 -60.01 -52.69 -32.37
C ILE A 679 -59.74 -54.00 -33.14
N TRP A 680 -58.51 -54.50 -33.04
CA TRP A 680 -58.18 -55.86 -32.58
C TRP A 680 -56.73 -56.17 -32.97
N GLY A 681 -55.90 -56.44 -31.97
CA GLY A 681 -54.48 -56.75 -32.20
C GLY A 681 -53.62 -56.93 -30.95
N THR A 682 -54.19 -56.93 -29.75
CA THR A 682 -53.59 -57.64 -28.60
C THR A 682 -53.56 -59.12 -28.95
N LEU A 683 -52.40 -59.64 -29.33
CA LEU A 683 -51.92 -61.03 -29.12
C LEU A 683 -50.87 -61.36 -30.19
N ARG A 684 -49.60 -61.32 -29.78
CA ARG A 684 -48.69 -62.48 -29.74
C ARG A 684 -47.27 -61.93 -29.59
N SER A 685 -46.78 -61.84 -28.37
CA SER A 685 -46.16 -62.94 -27.64
C SER A 685 -44.83 -63.38 -28.26
N LYS A 686 -43.80 -63.21 -27.42
CA LYS A 686 -42.52 -63.93 -27.38
C LYS A 686 -41.37 -63.36 -28.22
N ARG A 687 -40.43 -62.74 -27.48
CA ARG A 687 -38.96 -62.92 -27.53
C ARG A 687 -38.51 -64.18 -28.27
N PRO A 688 -37.31 -64.23 -28.89
CA PRO A 688 -36.05 -63.60 -28.43
C PRO A 688 -35.82 -62.19 -28.93
#